data_AF-A0A6A5FSY7-F1
#
_entry.id   AF-A0A6A5FSY7-F1
#
_cell.length_a   1.000
_cell.length_b   1.000
_cell.length_c   1.000
_cell.angle_alpha   90.00
_cell.angle_beta   90.00
_cell.angle_gamma   90.00
#
_symmetry.space_group_name_H-M   'P 1'
#
loop_
_entity.id
_entity.type
_entity.pdbx_description
1 polymer ?
#
loop_
_entity_poly.entity_id
_entity_poly.type
_entity_poly.pdbx_seq_one_letter_code
_entity_poly.pdbx_strand_id
1 'polypeptide(L)'
;MNIEDALEQQNEIVSQNLAIQLVNLEASLLFNRVEAPKIIDNIVDLAQKIPNQQAYQESAKLFAENMKYASVFRKRESCRKISKLNLTTKVIIIQQFLATGLTTFPMELCLSKRSRTGTVAQGIWSFQKPRTHMAMAFGLNKNGRLGIGSEEEWVDVLTPVELSDSSGPVEINQVFIGPNHTIIQSKNGNLYGCGIKSNFLSKTSNSEKIATTPIDIRSICKCLDDQEITLGETYTKFEKYDKNTSLIVGTDPFVYSEHNWSGGTNLTFVNRRPKTKEYQEIEVETYEKQKRKIKVRNDCLWVDRDGRKPDIAFIVNGSRVHYKKLMNNFKISSAGEAFALIDHNVHKGRFVIMPRKARNDGWRNNGRGEWADESDEVLLCIMEEIALPYAFDGLAVSDDGQSLIAWANFQYSPESYFKKYRAYERCTCLHVPTEDTRYDGEELVRLYKRTVETDIKRMGGFHLNSGHPKYKCLLRGLRALIHFLKVDERTGVSEVLLKTFPKNQQPGVNPLEDEFETAIQEASKLPILVTKSDINSEEREKEMRHECRLQYLKLHQKAQTLVENLATVPFHDDRTPIIFACVAKIIKSIALHDFERIDPKKGYIQPRSGRFNSYHCEESLKIRKKSDEPGLNLELIRVEAAPIIASNSVGDDMCFHDVYHIYTTEFHIRCIDASLLEHVGEYRVLNLNLACLNDPDHYRFLELLDSFFLIRDDIIHLKTFDRVLGVEQETGSLPENEKYSIRTLNENITQVPKYLFELYSEYDSRRKEYVIDPHARNFFSLSFTEDALKLLVNCLIDVRVFFRANMKLKIETFALAKYLLMRHIWDELRLMIILSAEEKDFDCIGDLLQHDEERDALIPLIARWRPEIIIFWKEFQSNVPLSIIHLIAAEIDNTRYKRIQEVPNKYMPIVALLDENVDNEIISERALTKYLCHPGDDETVKNECRRAVQSWNS
;
A
#
# COMPACT_ATOMS: atom_id res chain seq x y z
N MET A 1 -49.86 0.04 37.46
CA MET A 1 -49.04 1.00 36.70
C MET A 1 -48.63 0.26 35.45
N ASN A 2 -49.19 0.66 34.31
CA ASN A 2 -49.00 -0.06 33.05
C ASN A 2 -47.57 0.21 32.55
N ILE A 3 -46.93 -0.77 31.90
CA ILE A 3 -45.55 -0.62 31.40
C ILE A 3 -45.47 0.54 30.38
N GLU A 4 -46.55 0.76 29.64
CA GLU A 4 -46.72 1.89 28.72
C GLU A 4 -46.73 3.25 29.43
N ASP A 5 -47.48 3.41 30.53
CA ASP A 5 -47.51 4.66 31.31
C ASP A 5 -46.12 5.01 31.88
N ALA A 6 -45.35 4.00 32.30
CA ALA A 6 -44.00 4.19 32.83
C ALA A 6 -43.01 4.60 31.74
N LEU A 7 -43.13 4.04 30.53
CA LEU A 7 -42.30 4.40 29.37
C LEU A 7 -42.62 5.82 28.88
N GLU A 8 -43.89 6.20 28.88
CA GLU A 8 -44.34 7.54 28.49
C GLU A 8 -43.85 8.61 29.47
N GLN A 9 -43.96 8.37 30.78
CA GLN A 9 -43.39 9.26 31.81
C GLN A 9 -41.86 9.37 31.69
N GLN A 10 -41.17 8.26 31.41
CA GLN A 10 -39.72 8.28 31.20
C GLN A 10 -39.35 9.11 29.96
N ASN A 11 -40.12 9.00 28.88
CA ASN A 11 -39.89 9.78 27.66
C ASN A 11 -40.14 11.29 27.87
N GLU A 12 -41.16 11.63 28.66
CA GLU A 12 -41.46 13.03 29.00
C GLU A 12 -40.30 13.65 29.80
N ILE A 13 -39.77 12.94 30.79
CA ILE A 13 -38.62 13.39 31.60
C ILE A 13 -37.37 13.61 30.74
N VAL A 14 -37.07 12.70 29.80
CA VAL A 14 -35.91 12.85 28.91
C VAL A 14 -36.10 14.05 27.97
N SER A 15 -37.32 14.28 27.47
CA SER A 15 -37.64 15.44 26.62
C SER A 15 -37.52 16.77 27.35
N GLN A 16 -37.98 16.85 28.60
CA GLN A 16 -37.80 18.04 29.44
C GLN A 16 -36.32 18.33 29.71
N ASN A 17 -35.53 17.30 30.03
CA ASN A 17 -34.09 17.44 30.23
C ASN A 17 -33.36 17.89 28.95
N LEU A 18 -33.79 17.40 27.79
CA LEU A 18 -33.25 17.82 26.49
C LEU A 18 -33.48 19.32 26.27
N ALA A 19 -34.70 19.82 26.51
CA ALA A 19 -35.02 21.24 26.39
C ALA A 19 -34.16 22.12 27.32
N ILE A 20 -33.91 21.67 28.57
CA ILE A 20 -33.02 22.37 29.51
C ILE A 20 -31.58 22.43 28.97
N GLN A 21 -31.07 21.33 28.41
CA GLN A 21 -29.71 21.32 27.85
C GLN A 21 -29.59 22.26 26.62
N LEU A 22 -30.61 22.34 25.78
CA LEU A 22 -30.63 23.27 24.63
C LEU A 22 -30.51 24.73 25.09
N VAL A 23 -31.30 25.15 26.08
CA VAL A 23 -31.21 26.51 26.66
C VAL A 23 -29.83 26.76 27.29
N ASN A 24 -29.28 25.77 28.00
CA ASN A 24 -27.94 25.87 28.57
C ASN A 24 -26.86 26.02 27.50
N LEU A 25 -27.02 25.35 26.35
CA LEU A 25 -26.10 25.45 25.23
C LEU A 25 -26.13 26.85 24.64
N GLU A 26 -27.31 27.39 24.33
CA GLU A 26 -27.46 28.75 23.80
C GLU A 26 -26.81 29.79 24.72
N ALA A 27 -27.08 29.70 26.04
CA ALA A 27 -26.44 30.57 27.02
C ALA A 27 -24.91 30.39 27.03
N SER A 28 -24.40 29.15 27.00
CA SER A 28 -22.97 28.86 26.98
C SER A 28 -22.28 29.46 25.75
N LEU A 29 -22.90 29.34 24.56
CA LEU A 29 -22.37 29.86 23.31
C LEU A 29 -22.42 31.39 23.23
N LEU A 30 -23.49 32.01 23.75
CA LEU A 30 -23.62 33.47 23.84
C LEU A 30 -22.47 34.09 24.65
N PHE A 31 -22.07 33.42 25.73
CA PHE A 31 -20.96 33.85 26.58
C PHE A 31 -19.62 33.20 26.21
N ASN A 32 -19.53 32.55 25.05
CA ASN A 32 -18.32 31.92 24.51
C ASN A 32 -17.63 30.92 25.47
N ARG A 33 -18.40 30.25 26.33
CA ARG A 33 -17.83 29.39 27.36
C ARG A 33 -17.33 28.05 26.82
N VAL A 34 -16.35 27.48 27.50
CA VAL A 34 -15.74 26.18 27.14
C VAL A 34 -16.53 24.96 27.63
N GLU A 35 -17.70 25.15 28.27
CA GLU A 35 -18.57 24.05 28.69
C GLU A 35 -19.45 23.47 27.57
N ALA A 36 -19.64 24.20 26.46
CA ALA A 36 -20.49 23.78 25.35
C ALA A 36 -20.28 22.32 24.88
N PRO A 37 -19.03 21.80 24.73
CA PRO A 37 -18.83 20.40 24.36
C PRO A 37 -19.46 19.39 25.33
N LYS A 38 -19.43 19.66 26.64
CA LYS A 38 -20.03 18.76 27.64
C LYS A 38 -21.56 18.81 27.61
N ILE A 39 -22.13 19.98 27.31
CA ILE A 39 -23.58 20.13 27.13
C ILE A 39 -24.03 19.35 25.90
N ILE A 40 -23.29 19.42 24.78
CA ILE A 40 -23.56 18.63 23.57
C ILE A 40 -23.47 17.13 23.87
N ASP A 41 -22.49 16.68 24.65
CA ASP A 41 -22.38 15.27 25.08
C ASP A 41 -23.65 14.81 25.81
N ASN A 42 -24.16 15.60 26.76
CA ASN A 42 -25.43 15.31 27.43
C ASN A 42 -26.61 15.27 26.44
N ILE A 43 -26.65 16.18 25.45
CA ILE A 43 -27.69 16.22 24.43
C ILE A 43 -27.65 14.95 23.57
N VAL A 44 -26.46 14.52 23.15
CA VAL A 44 -26.26 13.28 22.39
C VAL A 44 -26.71 12.06 23.22
N ASP A 45 -26.31 11.98 24.49
CA ASP A 45 -26.71 10.90 25.39
C ASP A 45 -28.23 10.84 25.61
N LEU A 46 -28.92 11.99 25.67
CA LEU A 46 -30.38 12.06 25.76
C LEU A 46 -31.04 11.68 24.43
N ALA A 47 -30.48 12.14 23.30
CA ALA A 47 -30.96 11.84 21.96
C ALA A 47 -30.76 10.37 21.53
N GLN A 48 -29.86 9.64 22.20
CA GLN A 48 -29.76 8.19 22.05
C GLN A 48 -30.92 7.45 22.73
N LYS A 49 -31.46 8.00 23.83
CA LYS A 49 -32.56 7.40 24.60
C LYS A 49 -33.92 7.65 23.95
N ILE A 50 -34.13 8.87 23.46
CA ILE A 50 -35.25 9.22 22.59
C ILE A 50 -34.64 9.66 21.26
N PRO A 51 -34.74 8.84 20.20
CA PRO A 51 -34.20 9.17 18.89
C PRO A 51 -34.70 10.55 18.42
N ASN A 52 -33.86 11.57 18.59
CA ASN A 52 -34.13 12.95 18.17
C ASN A 52 -32.88 13.47 17.47
N GLN A 53 -32.77 13.14 16.17
CA GLN A 53 -31.60 13.50 15.38
C GLN A 53 -31.44 15.01 15.23
N GLN A 54 -32.55 15.71 15.06
CA GLN A 54 -32.57 17.15 14.86
C GLN A 54 -31.92 17.90 16.03
N ALA A 55 -32.26 17.54 17.28
CA ALA A 55 -31.77 18.25 18.46
C ALA A 55 -30.23 18.24 18.58
N TYR A 56 -29.57 17.09 18.41
CA TYR A 56 -28.11 17.04 18.52
C TYR A 56 -27.41 17.64 17.28
N GLN A 57 -27.98 17.48 16.09
CA GLN A 57 -27.41 18.01 14.85
C GLN A 57 -27.43 19.54 14.88
N GLU A 58 -28.57 20.16 15.23
CA GLU A 58 -28.69 21.62 15.36
C GLU A 58 -27.78 22.17 16.46
N SER A 59 -27.68 21.48 17.60
CA SER A 59 -26.79 21.84 18.71
C SER A 59 -25.32 21.84 18.30
N ALA A 60 -24.87 20.77 17.64
CA ALA A 60 -23.49 20.65 17.19
C ALA A 60 -23.19 21.63 16.05
N LYS A 61 -24.15 21.90 15.15
CA LYS A 61 -24.04 22.91 14.10
C LYS A 61 -23.89 24.32 14.69
N LEU A 62 -24.72 24.69 15.67
CA LEU A 62 -24.65 26.00 16.33
C LEU A 62 -23.29 26.19 17.02
N PHE A 63 -22.76 25.15 17.66
CA PHE A 63 -21.42 25.17 18.21
C PHE A 63 -20.34 25.31 17.12
N ALA A 64 -20.46 24.59 16.02
CA ALA A 64 -19.53 24.68 14.89
C ALA A 64 -19.48 26.10 14.28
N GLU A 65 -20.63 26.73 14.10
CA GLU A 65 -20.75 28.12 13.61
C GLU A 65 -20.06 29.11 14.57
N ASN A 66 -20.24 28.93 15.88
CA ASN A 66 -19.56 29.73 16.90
C ASN A 66 -18.03 29.52 16.87
N MET A 67 -17.56 28.30 16.58
CA MET A 67 -16.14 27.95 16.54
C MET A 67 -15.37 28.52 15.33
N LYS A 68 -16.04 28.92 14.25
CA LYS A 68 -15.38 29.55 13.08
C LYS A 68 -14.63 30.83 13.43
N TYR A 69 -15.17 31.60 14.35
CA TYR A 69 -14.61 32.88 14.78
C TYR A 69 -13.80 32.75 16.08
N ALA A 70 -13.57 31.52 16.56
CA ALA A 70 -12.82 31.28 17.77
C ALA A 70 -11.32 31.53 17.54
N SER A 71 -10.68 32.10 18.55
CA SER A 71 -9.23 32.25 18.60
C SER A 71 -8.54 30.87 18.61
N VAL A 72 -7.28 30.81 18.17
CA VAL A 72 -6.50 29.55 18.14
C VAL A 72 -6.44 28.91 19.53
N PHE A 73 -6.31 29.71 20.60
CA PHE A 73 -6.28 29.19 21.96
C PHE A 73 -7.66 28.70 22.44
N ARG A 74 -8.74 29.39 22.06
CA ARG A 74 -10.10 28.92 22.34
C ARG A 74 -10.42 27.60 21.62
N LYS A 75 -9.95 27.43 20.38
CA LYS A 75 -10.01 26.15 19.66
C LYS A 75 -9.27 25.05 20.42
N ARG A 76 -8.02 25.30 20.85
CA ARG A 76 -7.24 24.36 21.68
C ARG A 76 -8.00 23.92 22.93
N GLU A 77 -8.52 24.86 23.72
CA GLU A 77 -9.25 24.54 24.96
C GLU A 77 -10.55 23.78 24.71
N SER A 78 -11.31 24.17 23.68
CA SER A 78 -12.53 23.45 23.30
C SER A 78 -12.22 22.02 22.85
N CYS A 79 -11.17 21.83 22.05
CA CYS A 79 -10.70 20.50 21.63
C CYS A 79 -10.21 19.66 22.82
N ARG A 80 -9.60 20.27 23.84
CA ARG A 80 -9.23 19.59 25.10
C ARG A 80 -10.43 19.12 25.92
N LYS A 81 -11.58 19.78 25.80
CA LYS A 81 -12.83 19.34 26.42
C LYS A 81 -13.45 18.22 25.59
N ILE A 82 -13.47 18.36 24.26
CA ILE A 82 -13.94 17.34 23.32
C ILE A 82 -13.19 16.01 23.50
N SER A 83 -11.88 16.04 23.73
CA SER A 83 -11.07 14.83 23.91
C SER A 83 -11.48 13.93 25.10
N LYS A 84 -12.25 14.48 26.05
CA LYS A 84 -12.77 13.76 27.22
C LYS A 84 -14.16 13.16 27.03
N LEU A 85 -14.82 13.47 25.91
CA LEU A 85 -16.18 13.02 25.61
C LEU A 85 -16.19 11.60 25.04
N ASN A 86 -17.39 11.02 24.92
CA ASN A 86 -17.57 9.77 24.19
C ASN A 86 -17.24 9.93 22.70
N LEU A 87 -16.74 8.87 22.06
CA LEU A 87 -16.32 8.95 20.64
C LEU A 87 -17.47 9.30 19.70
N THR A 88 -18.69 8.85 20.00
CA THR A 88 -19.90 9.24 19.24
C THR A 88 -20.07 10.75 19.19
N THR A 89 -19.98 11.44 20.34
CA THR A 89 -20.09 12.90 20.41
C THR A 89 -18.94 13.59 19.70
N LYS A 90 -17.70 13.08 19.84
CA LYS A 90 -16.53 13.61 19.12
C LYS A 90 -16.77 13.58 17.60
N VAL A 91 -17.25 12.45 17.08
CA VAL A 91 -17.56 12.26 15.65
C VAL A 91 -18.59 13.28 15.18
N ILE A 92 -19.70 13.43 15.91
CA ILE A 92 -20.77 14.39 15.59
C ILE A 92 -20.23 15.83 15.53
N ILE A 93 -19.44 16.25 16.52
CA ILE A 93 -18.88 17.61 16.58
C ILE A 93 -17.92 17.85 15.40
N ILE A 94 -17.00 16.91 15.16
CA ILE A 94 -16.01 17.01 14.07
C ILE A 94 -16.72 17.11 12.72
N GLN A 95 -17.76 16.31 12.51
CA GLN A 95 -18.54 16.36 11.27
C GLN A 95 -19.22 17.72 11.09
N GLN A 96 -19.82 18.29 12.13
CA GLN A 96 -20.43 19.62 12.02
C GLN A 96 -19.39 20.73 11.83
N PHE A 97 -18.18 20.58 12.36
CA PHE A 97 -17.06 21.48 12.01
C PHE A 97 -16.79 21.43 10.51
N LEU A 98 -16.64 20.23 9.94
CA LEU A 98 -16.37 20.05 8.51
C LEU A 98 -17.55 20.52 7.64
N ALA A 99 -18.78 20.19 8.01
CA ALA A 99 -19.99 20.55 7.26
C ALA A 99 -20.22 22.06 7.23
N THR A 100 -19.88 22.77 8.30
CA THR A 100 -19.94 24.23 8.32
C THR A 100 -18.74 24.89 7.61
N GLY A 101 -17.68 24.14 7.26
CA GLY A 101 -16.50 24.67 6.57
C GLY A 101 -15.35 25.09 7.51
N LEU A 102 -15.39 24.70 8.80
CA LEU A 102 -14.24 24.81 9.69
C LEU A 102 -13.24 23.70 9.37
N THR A 103 -12.31 23.99 8.46
CA THR A 103 -11.33 23.01 7.94
C THR A 103 -10.02 22.98 8.72
N THR A 104 -9.75 24.00 9.55
CA THR A 104 -8.53 24.07 10.39
C THR A 104 -8.87 24.08 11.88
N PHE A 105 -8.51 22.99 12.56
CA PHE A 105 -8.63 22.83 14.01
C PHE A 105 -7.80 21.63 14.49
N PRO A 106 -7.46 21.54 15.80
CA PRO A 106 -6.74 20.41 16.39
C PRO A 106 -7.57 19.11 16.41
N MET A 107 -7.76 18.48 15.25
CA MET A 107 -8.57 17.27 15.09
C MET A 107 -7.95 16.08 15.82
N GLU A 108 -6.62 15.92 15.76
CA GLU A 108 -5.93 14.87 16.51
C GLU A 108 -6.19 14.96 18.02
N LEU A 109 -6.21 16.20 18.55
CA LEU A 109 -6.55 16.45 19.94
C LEU A 109 -7.99 16.03 20.25
N CYS A 110 -8.95 16.42 19.40
CA CYS A 110 -10.36 16.02 19.57
C CYS A 110 -10.50 14.50 19.67
N LEU A 111 -9.78 13.77 18.82
CA LEU A 111 -9.85 12.32 18.75
C LEU A 111 -9.01 11.61 19.82
N SER A 112 -8.06 12.26 20.49
CA SER A 112 -7.23 11.64 21.54
C SER A 112 -8.03 11.16 22.77
N LYS A 113 -7.46 10.22 23.56
CA LYS A 113 -7.93 9.89 24.92
C LYS A 113 -6.90 10.32 25.97
N ARG A 114 -7.37 10.97 27.04
CA ARG A 114 -6.56 11.26 28.24
C ARG A 114 -6.79 10.20 29.31
N SER A 115 -5.79 9.97 30.16
CA SER A 115 -5.99 9.12 31.35
C SER A 115 -7.12 9.69 32.22
N ARG A 116 -7.94 8.82 32.82
CA ARG A 116 -9.05 9.20 33.72
C ARG A 116 -8.61 10.12 34.87
N THR A 117 -7.33 10.07 35.27
CA THR A 117 -6.77 10.89 36.36
C THR A 117 -6.12 12.19 35.88
N GLY A 118 -6.03 12.42 34.56
CA GLY A 118 -5.55 13.67 33.97
C GLY A 118 -4.04 13.94 34.10
N THR A 119 -3.25 12.98 34.60
CA THR A 119 -1.80 13.11 34.73
C THR A 119 -1.09 12.71 33.44
N VAL A 120 -0.25 13.60 32.89
CA VAL A 120 0.55 13.38 31.67
C VAL A 120 1.42 12.11 31.79
N ALA A 121 1.88 11.79 33.00
CA ALA A 121 2.70 10.61 33.32
C ALA A 121 2.03 9.25 33.04
N GLN A 122 0.72 9.20 32.78
CA GLN A 122 0.03 7.95 32.40
C GLN A 122 -0.03 7.73 30.88
N GLY A 123 0.45 8.69 30.08
CA GLY A 123 0.52 8.62 28.61
C GLY A 123 -0.80 8.98 27.91
N ILE A 124 -0.67 9.56 26.71
CA ILE A 124 -1.80 9.94 25.85
C ILE A 124 -2.04 8.81 24.84
N TRP A 125 -3.30 8.51 24.54
CA TRP A 125 -3.66 7.58 23.47
C TRP A 125 -4.06 8.38 22.23
N SER A 126 -3.33 8.20 21.13
CA SER A 126 -3.63 8.82 19.84
C SER A 126 -4.51 7.92 18.99
N PHE A 127 -5.43 8.55 18.28
CA PHE A 127 -6.22 7.91 17.23
C PHE A 127 -5.30 7.61 16.03
N GLN A 128 -5.26 6.36 15.61
CA GLN A 128 -4.50 5.93 14.45
C GLN A 128 -5.34 6.24 13.19
N LYS A 129 -5.06 7.37 12.50
CA LYS A 129 -5.66 7.66 11.19
C LYS A 129 -5.25 6.57 10.17
N PRO A 130 -6.13 6.18 9.23
CA PRO A 130 -5.75 5.31 8.13
C PRO A 130 -4.61 5.92 7.31
N ARG A 131 -3.78 5.07 6.71
CA ARG A 131 -2.74 5.47 5.75
C ARG A 131 -3.24 5.19 4.34
N THR A 132 -3.11 6.15 3.45
CA THR A 132 -3.52 6.02 2.04
C THR A 132 -2.46 5.33 1.20
N HIS A 133 -2.87 4.39 0.35
CA HIS A 133 -2.00 3.64 -0.58
C HIS A 133 -1.58 4.40 -1.82
N MET A 134 -2.23 5.54 -2.09
CA MET A 134 -1.89 6.44 -3.18
C MET A 134 -1.57 7.82 -2.61
N ALA A 135 -0.79 8.61 -3.35
CA ALA A 135 -0.68 10.03 -3.06
C ALA A 135 -2.05 10.68 -3.28
N MET A 136 -2.37 11.68 -2.46
CA MET A 136 -3.64 12.39 -2.49
C MET A 136 -3.38 13.87 -2.80
N ALA A 137 -4.14 14.42 -3.72
CA ALA A 137 -4.04 15.81 -4.15
C ALA A 137 -5.28 16.62 -3.76
N PHE A 138 -5.09 17.93 -3.58
CA PHE A 138 -6.16 18.88 -3.25
C PHE A 138 -5.80 20.28 -3.76
N GLY A 139 -6.79 21.05 -4.19
CA GLY A 139 -6.67 22.45 -4.60
C GLY A 139 -6.64 22.68 -6.10
N LEU A 140 -5.87 23.67 -6.56
CA LEU A 140 -5.84 24.11 -7.96
C LEU A 140 -5.22 23.05 -8.89
N ASN A 141 -6.00 22.54 -9.84
CA ASN A 141 -5.60 21.55 -10.84
C ASN A 141 -5.53 22.12 -12.27
N LYS A 142 -5.35 23.44 -12.41
CA LYS A 142 -5.15 24.09 -13.72
C LYS A 142 -4.10 23.35 -14.56
N ASN A 143 -4.48 23.02 -15.79
CA ASN A 143 -3.74 22.23 -16.77
C ASN A 143 -3.46 20.78 -16.34
N GLY A 144 -4.26 20.16 -15.47
CA GLY A 144 -4.05 18.77 -15.02
C GLY A 144 -2.81 18.59 -14.11
N ARG A 145 -2.32 19.67 -13.51
CA ARG A 145 -1.04 19.68 -12.76
C ARG A 145 -1.04 18.78 -11.52
N LEU A 146 -2.19 18.36 -11.01
CA LEU A 146 -2.25 17.47 -9.83
C LEU A 146 -2.12 15.98 -10.20
N GLY A 147 -2.23 15.61 -11.47
CA GLY A 147 -2.07 14.21 -11.88
C GLY A 147 -3.24 13.30 -11.48
N ILE A 148 -4.45 13.83 -11.35
CA ILE A 148 -5.65 13.11 -10.86
C ILE A 148 -6.56 12.56 -11.98
N GLY A 149 -6.11 12.55 -13.22
CA GLY A 149 -6.89 12.07 -14.37
C GLY A 149 -8.00 13.02 -14.85
N SER A 150 -8.18 14.18 -14.21
CA SER A 150 -9.19 15.19 -14.53
C SER A 150 -8.58 16.53 -14.98
N GLU A 151 -9.30 17.26 -15.83
CA GLU A 151 -9.01 18.64 -16.22
C GLU A 151 -9.81 19.67 -15.42
N GLU A 152 -10.62 19.25 -14.44
CA GLU A 152 -11.32 20.18 -13.54
C GLU A 152 -10.33 21.15 -12.91
N GLU A 153 -10.66 22.45 -12.94
CA GLU A 153 -9.73 23.49 -12.53
C GLU A 153 -9.42 23.44 -11.02
N TRP A 154 -10.36 22.98 -10.21
CA TRP A 154 -10.24 22.95 -8.76
C TRP A 154 -10.77 21.66 -8.16
N VAL A 155 -10.11 21.16 -7.12
CA VAL A 155 -10.38 19.89 -6.46
C VAL A 155 -10.59 20.11 -4.96
N ASP A 156 -11.84 20.03 -4.52
CA ASP A 156 -12.27 20.30 -3.12
C ASP A 156 -12.30 19.07 -2.22
N VAL A 157 -11.93 17.89 -2.74
CA VAL A 157 -11.88 16.64 -2.01
C VAL A 157 -10.53 15.98 -2.27
N LEU A 158 -9.91 15.40 -1.25
CA LEU A 158 -8.67 14.65 -1.44
C LEU A 158 -8.87 13.57 -2.52
N THR A 159 -8.22 13.76 -3.66
CA THR A 159 -8.39 12.91 -4.83
C THR A 159 -7.09 12.14 -5.07
N PRO A 160 -7.13 10.82 -5.32
CA PRO A 160 -5.93 10.04 -5.59
C PRO A 160 -5.18 10.56 -6.83
N VAL A 161 -3.85 10.67 -6.72
CA VAL A 161 -2.96 10.87 -7.87
C VAL A 161 -2.77 9.52 -8.54
N GLU A 162 -3.08 9.43 -9.84
CA GLU A 162 -3.03 8.19 -10.62
C GLU A 162 -1.58 7.81 -10.99
N LEU A 163 -0.78 7.45 -9.98
CA LEU A 163 0.63 7.10 -10.14
C LEU A 163 0.87 5.61 -9.92
N SER A 164 0.95 4.86 -11.00
CA SER A 164 1.30 3.44 -11.04
C SER A 164 2.23 3.15 -12.22
N ASP A 165 3.20 2.26 -12.04
CA ASP A 165 3.95 1.64 -13.14
C ASP A 165 3.51 0.17 -13.33
N SER A 166 4.16 -0.58 -14.23
CA SER A 166 3.91 -2.03 -14.38
C SER A 166 4.22 -2.84 -13.11
N SER A 167 4.87 -2.18 -12.15
CA SER A 167 4.99 -2.49 -10.74
C SER A 167 3.70 -2.77 -10.03
N GLY A 168 2.79 -1.81 -10.22
CA GLY A 168 1.91 -1.20 -9.22
C GLY A 168 2.36 0.22 -8.79
N PRO A 169 1.96 0.72 -7.62
CA PRO A 169 2.14 2.09 -7.19
C PRO A 169 3.58 2.43 -6.90
N VAL A 170 3.89 3.64 -7.27
CA VAL A 170 5.23 4.17 -7.15
C VAL A 170 5.38 4.76 -5.75
N GLU A 171 6.31 4.21 -4.96
CA GLU A 171 6.70 4.84 -3.70
C GLU A 171 7.36 6.20 -3.99
N ILE A 172 6.79 7.26 -3.45
CA ILE A 172 7.24 8.63 -3.70
C ILE A 172 8.36 9.01 -2.72
N ASN A 173 9.45 9.55 -3.26
CA ASN A 173 10.50 10.21 -2.49
C ASN A 173 10.18 11.69 -2.30
N GLN A 174 9.94 12.40 -3.41
CA GLN A 174 9.72 13.85 -3.43
C GLN A 174 8.74 14.24 -4.54
N VAL A 175 8.04 15.35 -4.32
CA VAL A 175 7.15 15.96 -5.32
C VAL A 175 7.45 17.44 -5.42
N PHE A 176 7.53 17.93 -6.65
CA PHE A 176 7.74 19.33 -7.02
C PHE A 176 6.50 19.79 -7.78
N ILE A 177 5.82 20.82 -7.28
CA ILE A 177 4.59 21.35 -7.89
C ILE A 177 4.91 22.74 -8.44
N GLY A 178 4.87 22.88 -9.76
CA GLY A 178 5.05 24.14 -10.46
C GLY A 178 3.74 24.80 -10.89
N PRO A 179 3.79 25.97 -11.54
CA PRO A 179 2.59 26.71 -11.94
C PRO A 179 1.71 26.00 -12.98
N ASN A 180 2.27 25.09 -13.79
CA ASN A 180 1.52 24.43 -14.87
C ASN A 180 1.83 22.94 -15.01
N HIS A 181 2.68 22.39 -14.15
CA HIS A 181 3.11 21.00 -14.20
C HIS A 181 3.71 20.58 -12.86
N THR A 182 3.75 19.27 -12.63
CA THR A 182 4.30 18.65 -11.42
C THR A 182 5.29 17.57 -11.84
N ILE A 183 6.39 17.47 -11.10
CA ILE A 183 7.36 16.39 -11.24
C ILE A 183 7.37 15.57 -9.95
N ILE A 184 7.17 14.27 -10.08
CA ILE A 184 7.17 13.29 -8.99
C ILE A 184 8.43 12.44 -9.11
N GLN A 185 9.23 12.41 -8.06
CA GLN A 185 10.38 11.53 -7.92
C GLN A 185 10.02 10.36 -7.01
N SER A 186 10.24 9.15 -7.49
CA SER A 186 10.04 7.92 -6.74
C SER A 186 11.27 7.55 -5.90
N LYS A 187 11.11 6.63 -4.94
CA LYS A 187 12.23 6.12 -4.12
C LYS A 187 13.24 5.27 -4.90
N ASN A 188 12.83 4.67 -6.02
CA ASN A 188 13.76 4.04 -6.96
C ASN A 188 14.41 5.05 -7.93
N GLY A 189 14.14 6.36 -7.73
CA GLY A 189 14.75 7.47 -8.46
C GLY A 189 14.22 7.68 -9.88
N ASN A 190 13.14 6.99 -10.27
CA ASN A 190 12.39 7.31 -11.48
C ASN A 190 11.68 8.66 -11.34
N LEU A 191 11.47 9.32 -12.47
CA LEU A 191 10.81 10.61 -12.55
C LEU A 191 9.55 10.49 -13.40
N TYR A 192 8.48 11.13 -12.92
CA TYR A 192 7.19 11.19 -13.58
C TYR A 192 6.74 12.65 -13.67
N GLY A 193 6.05 13.03 -14.75
CA GLY A 193 5.55 14.38 -14.97
C GLY A 193 4.07 14.41 -15.37
N CYS A 194 3.31 15.33 -14.82
CA CYS A 194 1.94 15.66 -15.26
C CYS A 194 1.80 17.18 -15.45
N GLY A 195 0.76 17.59 -16.17
CA GLY A 195 0.52 18.99 -16.55
C GLY A 195 0.83 19.28 -18.01
N ILE A 196 1.30 20.51 -18.32
CA ILE A 196 1.69 20.89 -19.68
C ILE A 196 2.92 20.09 -20.14
N LYS A 197 2.73 19.18 -21.11
CA LYS A 197 3.76 18.24 -21.58
C LYS A 197 5.02 18.94 -22.10
N SER A 198 4.90 20.09 -22.77
CA SER A 198 6.06 20.81 -23.33
C SER A 198 7.07 21.31 -22.28
N ASN A 199 6.68 21.36 -21.01
CA ASN A 199 7.53 21.81 -19.91
C ASN A 199 8.43 20.69 -19.36
N PHE A 200 8.11 19.41 -19.63
CA PHE A 200 8.82 18.27 -19.06
C PHE A 200 9.06 17.11 -20.05
N LEU A 201 8.55 17.19 -21.30
CA LEU A 201 8.79 16.24 -22.38
C LEU A 201 9.52 16.87 -23.58
N SER A 202 10.45 16.12 -24.20
CA SER A 202 11.27 16.60 -25.34
C SER A 202 10.58 16.54 -26.71
N LYS A 203 9.49 15.77 -26.84
CA LYS A 203 8.68 15.62 -28.07
C LYS A 203 7.21 15.49 -27.72
N THR A 204 6.39 16.48 -28.06
CA THR A 204 4.93 16.41 -27.94
C THR A 204 4.31 16.14 -29.32
N SER A 205 3.66 14.99 -29.50
CA SER A 205 2.78 14.77 -30.66
C SER A 205 1.55 15.69 -30.55
N ASN A 206 1.12 16.29 -31.66
CA ASN A 206 0.12 17.35 -31.71
C ASN A 206 -1.32 16.97 -31.30
N SER A 207 -1.57 15.79 -30.71
CA SER A 207 -2.94 15.38 -30.32
C SER A 207 -3.33 15.77 -28.88
N GLU A 208 -2.40 15.88 -27.93
CA GLU A 208 -2.71 16.27 -26.55
C GLU A 208 -1.58 17.09 -25.89
N LYS A 209 -1.87 18.34 -25.51
CA LYS A 209 -0.90 19.27 -24.89
C LYS A 209 -0.71 19.06 -23.39
N ILE A 210 -1.69 18.44 -22.73
CA ILE A 210 -1.76 18.26 -21.28
C ILE A 210 -1.68 16.76 -20.95
N ALA A 211 -1.03 16.41 -19.84
CA ALA A 211 -1.07 15.10 -19.22
C ALA A 211 -1.81 15.23 -17.88
N THR A 212 -3.04 14.71 -17.80
CA THR A 212 -3.84 14.73 -16.57
C THR A 212 -3.43 13.63 -15.58
N THR A 213 -2.64 12.64 -16.03
CA THR A 213 -2.02 11.59 -15.23
C THR A 213 -0.50 11.66 -15.34
N PRO A 214 0.27 11.29 -14.30
CA PRO A 214 1.73 11.26 -14.35
C PRO A 214 2.26 10.31 -15.42
N ILE A 215 3.17 10.81 -16.27
CA ILE A 215 3.84 10.05 -17.33
C ILE A 215 5.32 9.90 -16.98
N ASP A 216 5.87 8.71 -17.18
CA ASP A 216 7.30 8.43 -16.99
C ASP A 216 8.18 9.25 -17.96
N ILE A 217 9.18 9.95 -17.40
CA ILE A 217 10.10 10.82 -18.15
C ILE A 217 11.57 10.33 -18.16
N ARG A 218 11.80 9.03 -17.90
CA ARG A 218 13.14 8.39 -17.95
C ARG A 218 13.88 8.61 -19.28
N SER A 219 13.17 8.90 -20.37
CA SER A 219 13.76 9.19 -21.67
C SER A 219 14.55 10.52 -21.71
N ILE A 220 14.33 11.41 -20.73
CA ILE A 220 14.90 12.77 -20.72
C ILE A 220 16.00 12.90 -19.69
N CYS A 221 15.86 12.24 -18.54
CA CYS A 221 16.87 12.30 -17.50
C CYS A 221 17.10 10.94 -16.84
N LYS A 222 18.37 10.56 -16.67
CA LYS A 222 18.77 9.38 -15.90
C LYS A 222 18.82 9.71 -14.42
N CYS A 223 18.41 8.75 -13.61
CA CYS A 223 18.29 8.80 -12.16
C CYS A 223 19.60 9.23 -11.47
N LEU A 224 19.52 10.26 -10.61
CA LEU A 224 20.51 10.58 -9.58
C LEU A 224 19.78 10.81 -8.25
N ASP A 225 20.26 10.16 -7.18
CA ASP A 225 19.60 10.18 -5.85
C ASP A 225 19.45 11.60 -5.28
N ASP A 226 20.36 12.51 -5.62
CA ASP A 226 20.41 13.90 -5.14
C ASP A 226 20.09 14.95 -6.23
N GLN A 227 19.20 14.59 -7.17
CA GLN A 227 18.81 15.49 -8.25
C GLN A 227 17.93 16.62 -7.73
N GLU A 228 18.38 17.86 -7.91
CA GLU A 228 17.61 19.05 -7.53
C GLU A 228 16.78 19.51 -8.74
N ILE A 229 15.47 19.69 -8.54
CA ILE A 229 14.52 20.01 -9.61
C ILE A 229 13.89 21.36 -9.28
N THR A 230 13.86 22.26 -10.28
CA THR A 230 13.19 23.56 -10.19
C THR A 230 12.14 23.66 -11.29
N LEU A 231 10.91 24.05 -10.94
CA LEU A 231 9.80 24.16 -11.89
C LEU A 231 9.44 25.63 -12.09
N GLY A 232 9.55 26.10 -13.33
CA GLY A 232 9.06 27.40 -13.75
C GLY A 232 7.69 27.33 -14.42
N GLU A 233 7.17 28.46 -14.86
CA GLU A 233 5.86 28.51 -15.53
C GLU A 233 5.84 27.72 -16.85
N THR A 234 6.96 27.77 -17.58
CA THR A 234 7.13 27.23 -18.95
C THR A 234 8.31 26.27 -19.08
N TYR A 235 8.94 25.87 -17.97
CA TYR A 235 10.11 24.99 -17.99
C TYR A 235 10.27 24.12 -16.73
N THR A 236 10.95 22.99 -16.87
CA THR A 236 11.57 22.22 -15.77
C THR A 236 13.08 22.33 -15.89
N LYS A 237 13.77 22.64 -14.79
CA LYS A 237 15.23 22.60 -14.69
C LYS A 237 15.68 21.47 -13.77
N PHE A 238 16.45 20.54 -14.33
CA PHE A 238 17.12 19.45 -13.65
C PHE A 238 18.57 19.86 -13.36
N GLU A 239 18.86 20.20 -12.12
CA GLU A 239 20.22 20.51 -11.68
C GLU A 239 21.05 19.22 -11.60
N LYS A 240 22.36 19.33 -11.88
CA LYS A 240 23.29 18.19 -11.89
C LYS A 240 22.88 17.08 -12.87
N TYR A 241 22.42 17.45 -14.07
CA TYR A 241 22.16 16.47 -15.13
C TYR A 241 23.42 15.63 -15.45
N ASP A 242 24.60 16.26 -15.42
CA ASP A 242 25.89 15.61 -15.31
C ASP A 242 26.78 16.32 -14.26
N LYS A 243 28.09 15.98 -14.17
CA LYS A 243 29.02 16.59 -13.19
C LYS A 243 29.09 18.13 -13.29
N ASN A 244 28.86 18.70 -14.47
CA ASN A 244 29.14 20.09 -14.83
C ASN A 244 27.95 20.84 -15.46
N THR A 245 26.87 20.17 -15.86
CA THR A 245 25.73 20.77 -16.58
C THR A 245 24.39 20.55 -15.88
N SER A 246 23.46 21.47 -16.11
CA SER A 246 22.05 21.35 -15.77
C SER A 246 21.23 21.30 -17.07
N LEU A 247 20.12 20.56 -17.04
CA LEU A 247 19.21 20.41 -18.18
C LEU A 247 17.95 21.23 -17.94
N ILE A 248 17.56 22.03 -18.93
CA ILE A 248 16.27 22.73 -18.98
C ILE A 248 15.42 22.10 -20.07
N VAL A 249 14.19 21.74 -19.71
CA VAL A 249 13.14 21.28 -20.63
C VAL A 249 12.07 22.36 -20.69
N GLY A 250 11.68 22.79 -21.89
CA GLY A 250 10.76 23.92 -22.10
C GLY A 250 11.49 25.23 -22.40
N THR A 251 10.85 26.36 -22.08
CA THR A 251 11.36 27.71 -22.37
C THR A 251 11.56 28.48 -21.08
N ASP A 252 12.82 28.67 -20.65
CA ASP A 252 13.17 29.47 -19.48
C ASP A 252 13.45 30.93 -19.92
N PRO A 253 12.65 31.92 -19.48
CA PRO A 253 12.81 33.32 -19.90
C PRO A 253 14.03 34.02 -19.28
N PHE A 254 14.70 33.41 -18.29
CA PHE A 254 15.81 34.02 -17.55
C PHE A 254 17.19 33.55 -18.02
N VAL A 255 17.26 32.68 -19.03
CA VAL A 255 18.53 32.21 -19.60
C VAL A 255 19.10 33.25 -20.58
N TYR A 256 19.79 34.26 -20.04
CA TYR A 256 20.61 35.20 -20.81
C TYR A 256 22.10 34.91 -20.57
N SER A 257 22.80 34.21 -21.48
CA SER A 257 24.25 34.37 -21.75
C SER A 257 24.84 33.35 -22.75
N GLU A 258 25.98 33.72 -23.34
CA GLU A 258 26.67 33.28 -24.57
C GLU A 258 27.18 31.81 -24.67
N HIS A 259 26.87 30.90 -23.74
CA HIS A 259 27.47 29.55 -23.70
C HIS A 259 26.46 28.40 -23.47
N ASN A 260 25.30 28.45 -24.11
CA ASN A 260 24.28 27.40 -24.03
C ASN A 260 24.30 26.54 -25.30
N TRP A 261 24.01 25.24 -25.15
CA TRP A 261 23.82 24.35 -26.29
C TRP A 261 22.37 23.87 -26.35
N SER A 262 21.73 24.03 -27.51
CA SER A 262 20.42 23.43 -27.79
C SER A 262 20.57 21.91 -27.91
N GLY A 263 19.78 21.18 -27.13
CA GLY A 263 19.69 19.72 -27.16
C GLY A 263 18.58 19.19 -28.09
N GLY A 264 17.92 20.07 -28.85
CA GLY A 264 16.70 19.76 -29.61
C GLY A 264 15.66 20.89 -29.55
N THR A 265 14.41 20.59 -29.90
CA THR A 265 13.33 21.58 -30.08
C THR A 265 12.91 22.34 -28.83
N ASN A 266 13.12 21.79 -27.62
CA ASN A 266 12.80 22.43 -26.34
C ASN A 266 13.73 21.99 -25.19
N LEU A 267 14.97 21.61 -25.52
CA LEU A 267 15.99 21.19 -24.54
C LEU A 267 17.16 22.16 -24.58
N THR A 268 17.60 22.63 -23.41
CA THR A 268 18.75 23.54 -23.28
C THR A 268 19.69 23.05 -22.18
N PHE A 269 20.97 22.91 -22.50
CA PHE A 269 22.02 22.60 -21.53
C PHE A 269 22.71 23.88 -21.07
N VAL A 270 22.85 24.04 -19.76
CA VAL A 270 23.49 25.22 -19.14
C VAL A 270 24.61 24.79 -18.21
N ASN A 271 25.72 25.54 -18.23
CA ASN A 271 26.84 25.31 -17.31
C ASN A 271 26.41 25.55 -15.85
N ARG A 272 26.87 24.68 -14.96
CA ARG A 272 26.55 24.75 -13.53
C ARG A 272 27.00 26.09 -12.93
N ARG A 273 26.04 26.84 -12.38
CA ARG A 273 26.32 27.90 -11.42
C ARG A 273 26.03 27.37 -10.01
N PRO A 274 26.88 27.62 -9.01
CA PRO A 274 26.55 27.30 -7.63
C PRO A 274 25.29 28.10 -7.23
N LYS A 275 24.26 27.40 -6.78
CA LYS A 275 23.04 28.01 -6.28
C LYS A 275 23.37 28.72 -4.97
N THR A 276 23.17 30.03 -4.90
CA THR A 276 23.09 30.74 -3.63
C THR A 276 21.79 30.30 -2.96
N LYS A 277 21.81 29.99 -1.65
CA LYS A 277 20.58 29.72 -0.89
C LYS A 277 19.69 30.97 -0.94
N GLU A 278 18.71 30.98 -1.83
CA GLU A 278 17.84 32.13 -2.08
C GLU A 278 16.83 32.28 -0.95
N TYR A 279 16.58 33.53 -0.57
CA TYR A 279 15.50 33.89 0.32
C TYR A 279 14.23 34.05 -0.50
N GLN A 280 13.10 33.58 0.04
CA GLN A 280 11.80 33.89 -0.51
C GLN A 280 11.31 35.20 0.10
N GLU A 281 10.93 36.16 -0.76
CA GLU A 281 10.32 37.40 -0.31
C GLU A 281 8.82 37.19 -0.12
N ILE A 282 8.32 37.43 1.10
CA ILE A 282 6.92 37.29 1.46
C ILE A 282 6.40 38.55 2.12
N GLU A 283 5.10 38.81 2.01
CA GLU A 283 4.42 39.88 2.74
C GLU A 283 3.83 39.33 4.05
N VAL A 284 4.16 39.98 5.17
CA VAL A 284 3.77 39.56 6.52
C VAL A 284 3.13 40.73 7.28
N GLU A 285 2.13 40.43 8.09
CA GLU A 285 1.49 41.41 8.98
C GLU A 285 2.29 41.58 10.27
N THR A 286 2.37 42.81 10.77
CA THR A 286 2.84 43.10 12.13
C THR A 286 1.71 42.92 13.14
N TYR A 287 2.05 42.83 14.42
CA TYR A 287 1.09 42.88 15.53
C TYR A 287 0.13 44.09 15.48
N GLU A 288 0.55 45.19 14.84
CA GLU A 288 -0.26 46.39 14.63
C GLU A 288 -1.10 46.37 13.33
N LYS A 289 -1.16 45.22 12.64
CA LYS A 289 -1.86 45.01 11.37
C LYS A 289 -1.28 45.81 10.19
N GLN A 290 0.01 46.16 10.24
CA GLN A 290 0.71 46.76 9.10
C GLN A 290 1.37 45.67 8.26
N LYS A 291 1.40 45.83 6.94
CA LYS A 291 2.05 44.87 6.04
C LYS A 291 3.52 45.23 5.81
N ARG A 292 4.41 44.23 5.87
CA ARG A 292 5.85 44.38 5.62
C ARG A 292 6.36 43.21 4.79
N LYS A 293 7.17 43.51 3.78
CA LYS A 293 7.93 42.49 3.05
C LYS A 293 9.15 42.06 3.86
N ILE A 294 9.35 40.76 3.97
CA ILE A 294 10.50 40.14 4.63
C ILE A 294 11.06 39.03 3.75
N LYS A 295 12.32 38.64 4.03
CA LYS A 295 13.01 37.55 3.34
C LYS A 295 13.14 36.36 4.28
N VAL A 296 12.56 35.21 3.93
CA VAL A 296 12.52 34.01 4.77
C VAL A 296 13.11 32.81 4.01
N ARG A 297 13.69 31.87 4.75
CA ARG A 297 14.25 30.61 4.25
C ARG A 297 13.71 29.43 5.05
N ASN A 298 13.60 28.26 4.41
CA ASN A 298 12.99 27.05 4.99
C ASN A 298 13.81 26.39 6.12
N ASP A 299 15.03 26.86 6.42
CA ASP A 299 15.83 26.44 7.58
C ASP A 299 15.64 27.35 8.80
N CYS A 300 14.46 27.96 8.91
CA CYS A 300 14.05 28.85 9.99
C CYS A 300 14.92 30.13 10.12
N LEU A 301 15.42 30.65 9.00
CA LEU A 301 16.17 31.90 8.96
C LEU A 301 15.38 32.98 8.21
N TRP A 302 15.27 34.15 8.81
CA TRP A 302 14.75 35.33 8.12
C TRP A 302 15.70 36.50 8.28
N VAL A 303 15.58 37.45 7.35
CA VAL A 303 16.34 38.70 7.37
C VAL A 303 15.33 39.84 7.39
N ASP A 304 15.51 40.72 8.37
CA ASP A 304 14.70 41.94 8.49
C ASP A 304 15.17 43.02 7.50
N ARG A 305 14.57 44.21 7.57
CA ARG A 305 14.93 45.34 6.70
C ARG A 305 16.35 45.86 6.93
N ASP A 306 16.88 45.66 8.14
CA ASP A 306 18.18 46.16 8.58
C ASP A 306 19.30 45.11 8.40
N GLY A 307 18.98 43.95 7.83
CA GLY A 307 19.93 42.86 7.61
C GLY A 307 20.21 42.01 8.85
N ARG A 308 19.47 42.21 9.95
CA ARG A 308 19.56 41.37 11.16
C ARG A 308 18.91 40.02 10.88
N LYS A 309 19.23 39.02 11.69
CA LYS A 309 18.69 37.65 11.59
C LYS A 309 17.95 37.27 12.86
N PRO A 310 16.72 37.75 13.07
CA PRO A 310 15.99 37.50 14.30
C PRO A 310 15.46 36.06 14.35
N ASP A 311 15.00 35.63 15.53
CA ASP A 311 14.45 34.28 15.73
C ASP A 311 13.07 34.12 15.08
N ILE A 312 12.73 32.87 14.73
CA ILE A 312 11.38 32.45 14.36
C ILE A 312 10.81 31.59 15.48
N ALA A 313 9.63 31.94 15.98
CA ALA A 313 8.87 31.16 16.95
C ALA A 313 7.70 30.45 16.27
N PHE A 314 7.36 29.25 16.74
CA PHE A 314 6.24 28.48 16.19
C PHE A 314 5.19 28.20 17.27
N ILE A 315 3.94 28.47 16.93
CA ILE A 315 2.77 28.02 17.67
C ILE A 315 1.96 27.10 16.76
N VAL A 316 1.82 25.84 17.17
CA VAL A 316 1.08 24.83 16.43
C VAL A 316 -0.12 24.43 17.28
N ASN A 317 -1.34 24.57 16.76
CA ASN A 317 -2.58 24.24 17.49
C ASN A 317 -2.68 24.93 18.87
N GLY A 318 -2.11 26.14 19.00
CA GLY A 318 -2.08 26.92 20.24
C GLY A 318 -1.04 26.45 21.27
N SER A 319 -0.18 25.50 20.90
CA SER A 319 0.97 24.99 21.68
C SER A 319 2.27 25.56 21.15
N ARG A 320 3.20 25.94 22.05
CA ARG A 320 4.55 26.37 21.64
C ARG A 320 5.40 25.18 21.20
N VAL A 321 6.05 25.30 20.03
CA VAL A 321 6.93 24.28 19.45
C VAL A 321 8.30 24.88 19.15
N HIS A 322 9.37 24.17 19.55
CA HIS A 322 10.74 24.61 19.29
C HIS A 322 11.09 24.57 17.79
N TYR A 323 11.66 25.65 17.25
CA TYR A 323 11.93 25.82 15.81
C TYR A 323 12.73 24.67 15.15
N LYS A 324 13.72 24.09 15.85
CA LYS A 324 14.54 22.96 15.37
C LYS A 324 13.73 21.75 14.93
N LYS A 325 12.54 21.53 15.50
CA LYS A 325 11.66 20.42 15.12
C LYS A 325 11.01 20.63 13.73
N LEU A 326 10.87 21.89 13.32
CA LEU A 326 10.29 22.28 12.04
C LEU A 326 11.35 22.67 11.00
N MET A 327 12.61 22.84 11.39
CA MET A 327 13.70 23.18 10.48
C MET A 327 13.75 22.22 9.26
N ASN A 328 13.63 22.77 8.05
CA ASN A 328 13.51 22.04 6.77
C ASN A 328 12.25 21.18 6.57
N ASN A 329 11.32 21.15 7.53
CA ASN A 329 10.08 20.37 7.49
C ASN A 329 8.82 21.23 7.20
N PHE A 330 8.99 22.52 6.89
CA PHE A 330 7.91 23.40 6.45
C PHE A 330 8.26 24.04 5.10
N LYS A 331 7.21 24.37 4.34
CA LYS A 331 7.27 25.08 3.06
C LYS A 331 6.55 26.41 3.18
N ILE A 332 7.03 27.42 2.47
CA ILE A 332 6.46 28.76 2.46
C ILE A 332 5.95 29.05 1.05
N SER A 333 4.72 29.54 0.95
CA SER A 333 4.16 30.04 -0.29
C SER A 333 4.54 31.51 -0.52
N SER A 334 4.55 31.96 -1.77
CA SER A 334 4.68 33.37 -2.14
C SER A 334 3.56 34.23 -1.55
N ALA A 335 2.43 33.63 -1.18
CA ALA A 335 1.33 34.28 -0.48
C ALA A 335 1.59 34.52 1.02
N GLY A 336 2.74 34.06 1.56
CA GLY A 336 3.09 34.20 2.98
C GLY A 336 2.46 33.14 3.89
N GLU A 337 1.81 32.12 3.32
CA GLU A 337 1.29 30.96 4.05
C GLU A 337 2.40 29.92 4.25
N ALA A 338 2.41 29.28 5.43
CA ALA A 338 3.33 28.21 5.77
C ALA A 338 2.59 26.87 5.85
N PHE A 339 3.22 25.80 5.36
CA PHE A 339 2.69 24.45 5.42
C PHE A 339 3.72 23.51 6.02
N ALA A 340 3.30 22.61 6.91
CA ALA A 340 4.20 21.63 7.52
C ALA A 340 3.50 20.29 7.68
N LEU A 341 4.29 19.22 7.61
CA LEU A 341 3.85 17.89 8.01
C LEU A 341 4.36 17.64 9.44
N ILE A 342 3.43 17.57 10.39
CA ILE A 342 3.73 17.45 11.82
C ILE A 342 2.98 16.24 12.34
N ASP A 343 3.72 15.26 12.85
CA ASP A 343 3.15 14.00 13.39
C ASP A 343 2.20 13.30 12.41
N HIS A 344 2.61 13.24 11.14
CA HIS A 344 1.83 12.71 10.01
C HIS A 344 0.56 13.49 9.63
N ASN A 345 0.32 14.67 10.23
CA ASN A 345 -0.80 15.54 9.93
C ASN A 345 -0.35 16.82 9.21
N VAL A 346 -1.12 17.26 8.22
CA VAL A 346 -0.83 18.49 7.47
C VAL A 346 -1.29 19.69 8.29
N HIS A 347 -0.42 20.69 8.41
CA HIS A 347 -0.70 21.94 9.11
C HIS A 347 -0.54 23.11 8.14
N LYS A 348 -1.43 24.10 8.26
CA LYS A 348 -1.38 25.37 7.53
C LYS A 348 -1.27 26.53 8.52
N GLY A 349 -0.47 27.52 8.19
CA GLY A 349 -0.24 28.66 9.06
C GLY A 349 0.13 29.93 8.34
N ARG A 350 0.34 30.98 9.12
CA ARG A 350 0.75 32.31 8.65
C ARG A 350 1.82 32.91 9.56
N PHE A 351 2.67 33.72 8.96
CA PHE A 351 3.67 34.49 9.69
C PHE A 351 3.10 35.82 10.19
N VAL A 352 3.62 36.29 11.32
CA VAL A 352 3.29 37.57 11.96
C VAL A 352 4.52 38.11 12.66
N ILE A 353 4.82 39.40 12.50
CA ILE A 353 5.93 40.05 13.22
C ILE A 353 5.43 40.48 14.61
N MET A 354 6.14 40.03 15.65
CA MET A 354 5.80 40.27 17.05
C MET A 354 6.95 41.00 17.78
N PRO A 355 6.63 41.85 18.77
CA PRO A 355 7.66 42.47 19.61
C PRO A 355 8.29 41.46 20.59
N ARG A 356 9.63 41.48 20.71
CA ARG A 356 10.38 40.69 21.69
C ARG A 356 10.16 41.22 23.11
N LYS A 357 10.29 40.36 24.13
CA LYS A 357 10.33 40.79 25.54
C LYS A 357 11.72 41.40 25.83
N ALA A 358 11.76 42.60 26.43
CA ALA A 358 13.02 43.21 26.84
C ALA A 358 13.78 42.30 27.83
N ARG A 359 15.04 42.00 27.54
CA ARG A 359 15.90 41.24 28.47
C ARG A 359 16.28 42.13 29.65
N ASN A 360 15.83 41.75 30.85
CA ASN A 360 16.39 42.32 32.09
C ASN A 360 17.73 41.64 32.35
N ASP A 361 18.77 42.07 31.66
CA ASP A 361 20.14 41.66 31.97
C ASP A 361 20.54 42.36 33.26
N GLY A 362 20.15 41.78 34.40
CA GLY A 362 20.76 42.11 35.67
C GLY A 362 22.25 41.86 35.52
N TRP A 363 23.08 42.87 35.84
CA TRP A 363 24.55 42.90 35.81
C TRP A 363 25.17 43.54 34.55
N ARG A 364 25.13 44.88 34.44
CA ARG A 364 26.33 45.75 34.57
C ARG A 364 26.04 47.24 34.33
N ASN A 365 26.53 48.03 35.30
CA ASN A 365 27.11 49.38 35.23
C ASN A 365 26.25 50.65 35.19
N ASN A 366 26.34 51.35 36.33
CA ASN A 366 26.36 52.79 36.53
C ASN A 366 26.60 53.66 35.27
N GLY A 367 25.69 54.60 35.03
CA GLY A 367 25.93 55.81 34.25
C GLY A 367 25.36 55.78 32.83
N ARG A 368 24.24 56.50 32.64
CA ARG A 368 23.46 56.66 31.40
C ARG A 368 22.78 55.36 30.93
N GLY A 369 21.56 55.16 31.43
CA GLY A 369 20.61 54.22 30.84
C GLY A 369 20.19 54.71 29.45
N GLU A 370 20.86 54.21 28.43
CA GLU A 370 20.25 54.04 27.11
C GLU A 370 19.38 52.79 27.21
N TRP A 371 18.10 52.98 26.97
CA TRP A 371 17.08 51.95 26.97
C TRP A 371 17.46 50.94 25.89
N ALA A 372 17.43 49.64 26.18
CA ALA A 372 17.58 48.63 25.14
C ALA A 372 16.52 48.92 24.06
N ASP A 373 16.98 49.15 22.83
CA ASP A 373 16.19 49.68 21.70
C ASP A 373 14.80 49.03 21.59
N GLU A 374 13.78 49.86 21.37
CA GLU A 374 12.39 49.50 21.06
C GLU A 374 12.21 48.77 19.69
N SER A 375 13.23 48.06 19.17
CA SER A 375 13.27 47.56 17.79
C SER A 375 13.56 46.06 17.61
N ASP A 376 13.57 45.26 18.68
CA ASP A 376 13.86 43.82 18.56
C ASP A 376 12.59 43.01 18.27
N GLU A 377 12.50 42.46 17.06
CA GLU A 377 11.33 41.74 16.53
C GLU A 377 11.55 40.21 16.53
N VAL A 378 10.46 39.44 16.63
CA VAL A 378 10.43 37.98 16.49
C VAL A 378 9.39 37.64 15.43
N LEU A 379 9.74 36.76 14.50
CA LEU A 379 8.78 36.27 13.51
C LEU A 379 8.00 35.08 14.09
N LEU A 380 6.70 35.25 14.34
CA LEU A 380 5.84 34.20 14.85
C LEU A 380 5.11 33.51 13.70
N CYS A 381 5.22 32.18 13.60
CA CYS A 381 4.40 31.37 12.72
C CYS A 381 3.30 30.68 13.53
N ILE A 382 2.04 30.93 13.21
CA ILE A 382 0.90 30.24 13.84
C ILE A 382 0.31 29.27 12.84
N MET A 383 0.33 27.98 13.19
CA MET A 383 -0.14 26.88 12.37
C MET A 383 -1.29 26.14 13.04
N GLU A 384 -2.26 25.71 12.24
CA GLU A 384 -3.38 24.87 12.64
C GLU A 384 -3.40 23.60 11.78
N GLU A 385 -3.79 22.46 12.38
CA GLU A 385 -4.00 21.21 11.66
C GLU A 385 -5.12 21.38 10.61
N ILE A 386 -4.87 20.94 9.38
CA ILE A 386 -5.91 20.77 8.36
C ILE A 386 -6.58 19.42 8.64
N ALA A 387 -7.90 19.44 8.84
CA ALA A 387 -8.67 18.25 9.15
C ALA A 387 -8.75 17.33 7.92
N LEU A 388 -7.86 16.34 7.87
CA LEU A 388 -7.77 15.34 6.81
C LEU A 388 -7.97 13.91 7.36
N PRO A 389 -8.57 13.00 6.57
CA PRO A 389 -8.88 11.62 6.98
C PRO A 389 -7.65 10.73 7.13
N TYR A 390 -6.56 11.03 6.41
CA TYR A 390 -5.39 10.18 6.33
C TYR A 390 -4.18 10.74 7.07
N ALA A 391 -3.30 9.85 7.50
CA ALA A 391 -1.94 10.17 7.94
C ALA A 391 -0.96 10.07 6.75
N PHE A 392 -0.01 11.01 6.68
CA PHE A 392 0.96 11.14 5.58
C PHE A 392 2.41 11.10 6.10
N ASP A 393 3.35 10.76 5.22
CA ASP A 393 4.80 10.78 5.49
C ASP A 393 5.54 11.81 4.62
N GLY A 394 4.90 12.35 3.58
CA GLY A 394 5.44 13.43 2.76
C GLY A 394 4.37 14.40 2.27
N LEU A 395 4.80 15.63 2.00
CA LEU A 395 3.95 16.74 1.58
C LEU A 395 4.69 17.63 0.56
N ALA A 396 4.00 17.98 -0.51
CA ALA A 396 4.37 19.03 -1.44
C ALA A 396 3.25 20.04 -1.58
N VAL A 397 3.64 21.30 -1.76
CA VAL A 397 2.76 22.44 -1.90
C VAL A 397 3.31 23.29 -3.05
N SER A 398 2.44 23.85 -3.88
CA SER A 398 2.81 24.80 -4.92
C SER A 398 3.32 26.11 -4.32
N ASP A 399 4.12 26.84 -5.09
CA ASP A 399 4.66 28.13 -4.66
C ASP A 399 3.55 29.15 -4.30
N ASP A 400 2.38 29.09 -4.95
CA ASP A 400 1.23 29.95 -4.64
C ASP A 400 0.41 29.48 -3.42
N GLY A 401 0.70 28.30 -2.84
CA GLY A 401 -0.03 27.72 -1.72
C GLY A 401 -1.41 27.14 -2.07
N GLN A 402 -1.82 27.14 -3.35
CA GLN A 402 -3.16 26.74 -3.77
C GLN A 402 -3.28 25.26 -4.11
N SER A 403 -2.17 24.54 -4.26
CA SER A 403 -2.13 23.12 -4.63
C SER A 403 -1.29 22.35 -3.62
N LEU A 404 -1.76 21.18 -3.21
CA LEU A 404 -0.95 20.26 -2.38
C LEU A 404 -1.07 18.82 -2.86
N ILE A 405 0.01 18.06 -2.67
CA ILE A 405 0.08 16.61 -2.85
C ILE A 405 0.71 16.02 -1.59
N ALA A 406 0.01 15.11 -0.92
CA ALA A 406 0.48 14.42 0.27
C ALA A 406 0.49 12.90 0.05
N TRP A 407 1.49 12.19 0.59
CA TRP A 407 1.63 10.75 0.39
C TRP A 407 2.08 10.05 1.65
N ALA A 408 1.75 8.75 1.77
CA ALA A 408 2.28 7.89 2.81
C ALA A 408 3.37 6.99 2.21
N ASN A 409 4.43 6.78 2.99
CA ASN A 409 5.50 5.85 2.68
C ASN A 409 5.12 4.46 3.19
N PHE A 410 5.10 3.50 2.29
CA PHE A 410 5.00 2.09 2.64
C PHE A 410 6.38 1.59 3.03
N GLN A 411 6.47 0.84 4.14
CA GLN A 411 7.71 0.14 4.49
C GLN A 411 7.92 -1.10 3.61
N TYR A 412 6.88 -1.53 2.89
CA TYR A 412 6.86 -2.74 2.09
C TYR A 412 5.90 -2.53 0.91
N SER A 413 6.40 -2.46 -0.32
CA SER A 413 5.57 -2.74 -1.49
C SER A 413 5.49 -4.27 -1.65
N PRO A 414 4.29 -4.88 -1.57
CA PRO A 414 4.12 -6.31 -1.79
C PRO A 414 4.65 -6.76 -3.16
N GLU A 415 4.65 -5.89 -4.16
CA GLU A 415 5.15 -6.18 -5.51
C GLU A 415 6.68 -6.28 -5.59
N SER A 416 7.42 -5.50 -4.78
CA SER A 416 8.87 -5.66 -4.59
C SER A 416 9.21 -6.99 -3.93
N TYR A 417 8.33 -7.48 -3.04
CA TYR A 417 8.44 -8.80 -2.44
C TYR A 417 8.07 -9.90 -3.45
N PHE A 418 7.02 -9.69 -4.26
CA PHE A 418 6.51 -10.62 -5.25
C PHE A 418 7.51 -10.93 -6.39
N LYS A 419 8.30 -9.93 -6.83
CA LYS A 419 9.37 -10.11 -7.82
C LYS A 419 10.54 -11.00 -7.34
N LYS A 420 10.58 -11.39 -6.06
CA LYS A 420 11.61 -12.28 -5.51
C LYS A 420 11.27 -13.75 -5.66
N TYR A 421 10.00 -14.09 -5.88
CA TYR A 421 9.55 -15.46 -6.01
C TYR A 421 9.94 -16.04 -7.38
N ARG A 422 10.50 -17.24 -7.38
CA ARG A 422 10.90 -17.94 -8.60
C ARG A 422 10.47 -19.40 -8.56
N ALA A 423 10.12 -19.94 -9.74
CA ALA A 423 9.82 -21.37 -9.91
C ALA A 423 11.06 -22.25 -9.65
N TYR A 424 12.24 -21.72 -9.99
CA TYR A 424 13.54 -22.37 -9.81
C TYR A 424 14.66 -21.34 -9.56
N GLU A 425 15.78 -21.80 -9.03
CA GLU A 425 16.94 -20.95 -8.76
C GLU A 425 17.76 -20.72 -10.03
N ARG A 426 17.93 -19.46 -10.43
CA ARG A 426 18.80 -19.09 -11.56
C ARG A 426 20.22 -18.88 -11.04
N CYS A 427 21.11 -19.83 -11.28
CA CYS A 427 22.53 -19.71 -11.00
C CYS A 427 23.29 -19.47 -12.31
N THR A 428 24.28 -18.58 -12.28
CA THR A 428 25.08 -18.22 -13.47
C THR A 428 26.38 -19.03 -13.58
N CYS A 429 26.79 -19.77 -12.56
CA CYS A 429 28.00 -20.60 -12.63
C CYS A 429 27.98 -21.79 -11.66
N LEU A 430 28.49 -22.93 -12.12
CA LEU A 430 28.94 -24.01 -11.24
C LEU A 430 30.31 -23.63 -10.66
N HIS A 431 30.62 -24.04 -9.42
CA HIS A 431 31.99 -23.92 -8.93
C HIS A 431 32.88 -24.91 -9.71
N VAL A 432 33.63 -24.40 -10.68
CA VAL A 432 34.51 -25.19 -11.54
C VAL A 432 35.96 -25.04 -11.05
N PRO A 433 36.62 -26.12 -10.59
CA PRO A 433 38.03 -26.08 -10.22
C PRO A 433 38.92 -25.70 -11.41
N THR A 434 39.96 -24.89 -11.18
CA THR A 434 40.85 -24.31 -12.22
C THR A 434 41.97 -25.23 -12.71
N GLU A 435 42.01 -26.49 -12.30
CA GLU A 435 43.12 -27.39 -12.64
C GLU A 435 43.02 -27.94 -14.07
N ASP A 436 43.97 -27.55 -14.92
CA ASP A 436 44.17 -28.07 -16.29
C ASP A 436 44.99 -29.37 -16.26
N THR A 437 44.29 -30.50 -16.20
CA THR A 437 44.85 -31.83 -16.45
C THR A 437 44.39 -32.29 -17.84
N ARG A 438 45.26 -32.94 -18.63
CA ARG A 438 44.84 -33.59 -19.88
C ARG A 438 44.08 -34.86 -19.53
N TYR A 439 42.81 -34.92 -19.90
CA TYR A 439 41.95 -36.08 -19.72
C TYR A 439 41.88 -36.93 -20.98
N ASP A 440 41.79 -38.25 -20.83
CA ASP A 440 41.33 -39.17 -21.87
C ASP A 440 39.94 -39.76 -21.52
N GLY A 441 39.33 -40.48 -22.47
CA GLY A 441 37.99 -41.04 -22.29
C GLY A 441 37.89 -42.03 -21.12
N GLU A 442 38.91 -42.85 -20.88
CA GLU A 442 38.91 -43.78 -19.74
C GLU A 442 39.04 -43.04 -18.40
N GLU A 443 39.86 -42.00 -18.37
CA GLU A 443 40.07 -41.16 -17.20
C GLU A 443 38.79 -40.40 -16.83
N LEU A 444 38.02 -39.93 -17.82
CA LEU A 444 36.70 -39.33 -17.58
C LEU A 444 35.71 -40.31 -16.95
N VAL A 445 35.66 -41.56 -17.43
CA VAL A 445 34.79 -42.61 -16.86
C VAL A 445 35.22 -42.94 -15.43
N ARG A 446 36.52 -43.06 -15.16
CA ARG A 446 37.05 -43.29 -13.80
C ARG A 446 36.75 -42.11 -12.89
N LEU A 447 36.92 -40.89 -13.38
CA LEU A 447 36.62 -39.66 -12.65
C LEU A 447 35.13 -39.61 -12.29
N TYR A 448 34.24 -39.89 -13.23
CA TYR A 448 32.80 -39.94 -13.00
C TYR A 448 32.43 -40.96 -11.91
N LYS A 449 32.92 -42.20 -12.02
CA LYS A 449 32.64 -43.28 -11.04
C LYS A 449 33.13 -42.97 -9.63
N ARG A 450 34.20 -42.18 -9.49
CA ARG A 450 34.73 -41.74 -8.19
C ARG A 450 33.93 -40.59 -7.57
N THR A 451 33.34 -39.73 -8.40
CA THR A 451 32.69 -38.49 -7.94
C THR A 451 31.21 -38.68 -7.60
N VAL A 452 30.49 -39.55 -8.31
CA VAL A 452 29.04 -39.71 -8.13
C VAL A 452 28.71 -40.64 -6.96
N GLU A 453 27.70 -40.28 -6.15
CA GLU A 453 27.27 -41.06 -4.98
C GLU A 453 26.52 -42.34 -5.40
N THR A 454 26.82 -43.45 -4.72
CA THR A 454 26.24 -44.78 -5.01
C THR A 454 25.53 -45.39 -3.80
N ASP A 455 25.63 -44.78 -2.61
CA ASP A 455 24.88 -45.20 -1.43
C ASP A 455 23.39 -44.80 -1.52
N ILE A 456 22.55 -45.80 -1.70
CA ILE A 456 21.08 -45.72 -1.74
C ILE A 456 20.50 -44.94 -0.54
N LYS A 457 21.06 -45.09 0.67
CA LYS A 457 20.53 -44.41 1.87
C LYS A 457 20.77 -42.91 1.80
N ARG A 458 21.91 -42.49 1.26
CA ARG A 458 22.26 -41.08 1.07
C ARG A 458 21.44 -40.46 -0.05
N MET A 459 21.18 -41.22 -1.13
CA MET A 459 20.36 -40.75 -2.26
C MET A 459 18.96 -40.28 -1.84
N GLY A 460 18.33 -40.97 -0.89
CA GLY A 460 17.00 -40.58 -0.39
C GLY A 460 16.98 -39.24 0.35
N GLY A 461 18.14 -38.77 0.84
CA GLY A 461 18.28 -37.51 1.58
C GLY A 461 18.64 -36.30 0.72
N PHE A 462 18.57 -36.41 -0.63
CA PHE A 462 18.99 -35.32 -1.52
C PHE A 462 17.96 -34.23 -1.73
N HIS A 463 16.71 -34.43 -1.30
CA HIS A 463 15.68 -33.41 -1.24
C HIS A 463 15.18 -33.23 0.20
N LEU A 464 14.66 -32.04 0.49
CA LEU A 464 13.92 -31.76 1.72
C LEU A 464 12.49 -32.31 1.62
N ASN A 465 11.77 -32.43 2.75
CA ASN A 465 10.35 -32.86 2.71
C ASN A 465 9.46 -31.86 1.94
N SER A 466 9.91 -30.60 1.81
CA SER A 466 9.29 -29.55 1.00
C SER A 466 9.53 -29.72 -0.51
N GLY A 467 10.28 -30.74 -0.93
CA GLY A 467 10.57 -31.01 -2.33
C GLY A 467 11.80 -30.31 -2.88
N HIS A 468 12.43 -29.40 -2.13
CA HIS A 468 13.59 -28.64 -2.59
C HIS A 468 14.87 -29.49 -2.61
N PRO A 469 15.74 -29.33 -3.62
CA PRO A 469 17.05 -29.96 -3.67
C PRO A 469 17.97 -29.49 -2.54
N LYS A 470 18.41 -30.44 -1.72
CA LYS A 470 19.33 -30.21 -0.61
C LYS A 470 20.80 -30.13 -1.04
N TYR A 471 21.17 -30.92 -2.07
CA TYR A 471 22.53 -30.95 -2.65
C TYR A 471 22.48 -30.46 -4.10
N LYS A 472 22.48 -29.14 -4.28
CA LYS A 472 22.23 -28.51 -5.60
C LYS A 472 23.34 -28.78 -6.61
N CYS A 473 24.61 -28.63 -6.22
CA CYS A 473 25.76 -28.88 -7.11
C CYS A 473 25.77 -30.32 -7.66
N LEU A 474 25.42 -31.30 -6.83
CA LEU A 474 25.31 -32.71 -7.24
C LEU A 474 24.30 -32.89 -8.39
N LEU A 475 23.08 -32.36 -8.24
CA LEU A 475 22.03 -32.50 -9.25
C LEU A 475 22.31 -31.64 -10.49
N ARG A 476 22.84 -30.42 -10.31
CA ARG A 476 23.21 -29.52 -11.41
C ARG A 476 24.31 -30.14 -12.26
N GLY A 477 25.38 -30.64 -11.67
CA GLY A 477 26.48 -31.25 -12.42
C GLY A 477 26.03 -32.45 -13.27
N LEU A 478 25.15 -33.32 -12.72
CA LEU A 478 24.56 -34.42 -13.49
C LEU A 478 23.69 -33.93 -14.67
N ARG A 479 22.85 -32.91 -14.45
CA ARG A 479 22.02 -32.33 -15.53
C ARG A 479 22.85 -31.62 -16.58
N ALA A 480 23.89 -30.90 -16.17
CA ALA A 480 24.84 -30.24 -17.07
C ALA A 480 25.52 -31.25 -17.98
N LEU A 481 25.97 -32.39 -17.44
CA LEU A 481 26.52 -33.49 -18.24
C LEU A 481 25.51 -34.02 -19.26
N ILE A 482 24.26 -34.23 -18.84
CA ILE A 482 23.21 -34.74 -19.75
C ILE A 482 22.94 -33.75 -20.88
N HIS A 483 22.89 -32.45 -20.59
CA HIS A 483 22.64 -31.43 -21.61
C HIS A 483 23.85 -31.26 -22.54
N PHE A 484 25.05 -31.15 -21.97
CA PHE A 484 26.30 -30.94 -22.71
C PHE A 484 26.70 -32.16 -23.55
N LEU A 485 26.29 -33.38 -23.16
CA LEU A 485 26.56 -34.60 -23.91
C LEU A 485 25.34 -35.13 -24.65
N LYS A 486 24.30 -34.30 -24.87
CA LYS A 486 23.10 -34.70 -25.62
C LYS A 486 23.50 -35.26 -26.98
N VAL A 487 22.85 -36.34 -27.39
CA VAL A 487 23.19 -37.09 -28.60
C VAL A 487 22.22 -36.73 -29.70
N ASP A 488 22.72 -36.52 -30.92
CA ASP A 488 21.89 -36.38 -32.10
C ASP A 488 21.25 -37.73 -32.44
N GLU A 489 19.92 -37.76 -32.49
CA GLU A 489 19.14 -39.00 -32.66
C GLU A 489 19.42 -39.72 -33.98
N ARG A 490 19.95 -39.02 -35.00
CA ARG A 490 20.24 -39.59 -36.32
C ARG A 490 21.61 -40.23 -36.40
N THR A 491 22.59 -39.67 -35.71
CA THR A 491 24.00 -40.07 -35.81
C THR A 491 24.50 -40.85 -34.60
N GLY A 492 23.83 -40.77 -33.45
CA GLY A 492 24.27 -41.40 -32.22
C GLY A 492 25.51 -40.74 -31.60
N VAL A 493 25.97 -39.61 -32.16
CA VAL A 493 27.12 -38.83 -31.70
C VAL A 493 26.64 -37.61 -30.92
N SER A 494 27.39 -37.16 -29.91
CA SER A 494 27.04 -35.95 -29.15
C SER A 494 26.88 -34.74 -30.08
N GLU A 495 25.79 -33.99 -29.95
CA GLU A 495 25.52 -32.79 -30.74
C GLU A 495 26.64 -31.75 -30.60
N VAL A 496 27.28 -31.67 -29.44
CA VAL A 496 28.39 -30.75 -29.19
C VAL A 496 29.61 -31.11 -30.06
N LEU A 497 29.81 -32.41 -30.30
CA LEU A 497 30.80 -32.91 -31.25
C LEU A 497 30.40 -32.69 -32.72
N LEU A 498 29.16 -32.33 -33.02
CA LEU A 498 28.73 -31.99 -34.39
C LEU A 498 28.78 -30.47 -34.61
N LYS A 499 28.35 -29.68 -33.62
CA LYS A 499 28.28 -28.21 -33.65
C LYS A 499 29.64 -27.52 -33.54
N THR A 500 30.64 -28.15 -32.91
CA THR A 500 32.00 -27.59 -32.77
C THR A 500 32.86 -27.78 -34.04
N PHE A 501 32.34 -28.50 -35.05
CA PHE A 501 33.03 -28.82 -36.30
C PHE A 501 32.44 -28.18 -37.59
N PRO A 502 31.89 -26.94 -37.63
CA PRO A 502 31.39 -26.39 -38.90
C PRO A 502 32.54 -25.86 -39.76
N LYS A 503 32.42 -26.04 -41.08
CA LYS A 503 33.39 -25.55 -42.09
C LYS A 503 33.41 -24.03 -42.26
N ASN A 504 32.47 -23.27 -41.68
CA ASN A 504 32.38 -21.81 -41.80
C ASN A 504 31.98 -21.19 -40.44
N GLN A 505 32.95 -20.67 -39.68
CA GLN A 505 32.70 -19.90 -38.45
C GLN A 505 32.64 -18.39 -38.74
N GLN A 506 31.71 -17.68 -38.10
CA GLN A 506 31.78 -16.22 -38.01
C GLN A 506 32.91 -15.82 -37.03
N PRO A 507 33.68 -14.74 -37.29
CA PRO A 507 34.75 -14.32 -36.39
C PRO A 507 34.20 -13.86 -35.03
N GLY A 508 34.68 -14.43 -33.92
CA GLY A 508 34.45 -13.94 -32.55
C GLY A 508 33.48 -14.73 -31.67
N VAL A 509 32.88 -15.82 -32.15
CA VAL A 509 31.98 -16.69 -31.36
C VAL A 509 32.67 -18.04 -31.12
N ASN A 510 32.73 -18.50 -29.87
CA ASN A 510 33.28 -19.81 -29.48
C ASN A 510 32.12 -20.79 -29.20
N PRO A 511 31.68 -21.62 -30.18
CA PRO A 511 30.46 -22.41 -30.05
C PRO A 511 30.50 -23.43 -28.90
N LEU A 512 31.70 -23.85 -28.50
CA LEU A 512 31.90 -24.78 -27.38
C LEU A 512 31.63 -24.11 -26.03
N GLU A 513 32.03 -22.85 -25.89
CA GLU A 513 31.82 -22.05 -24.68
C GLU A 513 30.36 -21.65 -24.55
N ASP A 514 29.70 -21.28 -25.65
CA ASP A 514 28.26 -20.99 -25.68
C ASP A 514 27.41 -22.21 -25.29
N GLU A 515 27.75 -23.40 -25.80
CA GLU A 515 27.03 -24.62 -25.45
C GLU A 515 27.34 -25.09 -24.02
N PHE A 516 28.56 -24.85 -23.52
CA PHE A 516 28.91 -25.08 -22.13
C PHE A 516 28.09 -24.17 -21.19
N GLU A 517 28.02 -22.88 -21.47
CA GLU A 517 27.21 -21.92 -20.72
C GLU A 517 25.71 -22.26 -20.80
N THR A 518 25.22 -22.65 -21.98
CA THR A 518 23.83 -23.11 -22.16
C THR A 518 23.54 -24.35 -21.30
N ALA A 519 24.45 -25.33 -21.27
CA ALA A 519 24.30 -26.52 -20.44
C ALA A 519 24.28 -26.18 -18.94
N ILE A 520 25.09 -25.23 -18.48
CA ILE A 520 25.08 -24.75 -17.08
C ILE A 520 23.76 -24.05 -16.74
N GLN A 521 23.27 -23.19 -17.65
CA GLN A 521 22.00 -22.48 -17.47
C GLN A 521 20.81 -23.45 -17.39
N GLU A 522 20.73 -24.42 -18.31
CA GLU A 522 19.68 -25.44 -18.31
C GLU A 522 19.80 -26.41 -17.12
N ALA A 523 21.02 -26.70 -16.66
CA ALA A 523 21.24 -27.51 -15.47
C ALA A 523 20.77 -26.83 -14.18
N SER A 524 20.75 -25.49 -14.15
CA SER A 524 20.32 -24.70 -13.00
C SER A 524 18.81 -24.80 -12.74
N LYS A 525 18.01 -25.20 -13.75
CA LYS A 525 16.57 -25.52 -13.63
C LYS A 525 16.36 -26.83 -12.87
N LEU A 526 16.63 -26.82 -11.57
CA LEU A 526 16.39 -27.98 -10.72
C LEU A 526 14.88 -28.13 -10.45
N PRO A 527 14.29 -29.30 -10.71
CA PRO A 527 12.88 -29.53 -10.42
C PRO A 527 12.65 -29.61 -8.91
N ILE A 528 11.54 -29.04 -8.45
CA ILE A 528 11.04 -29.22 -7.09
C ILE A 528 10.10 -30.40 -7.09
N LEU A 529 10.32 -31.36 -6.19
CA LEU A 529 9.55 -32.61 -6.13
C LEU A 529 8.29 -32.47 -5.30
N VAL A 530 7.21 -33.10 -5.74
CA VAL A 530 5.95 -33.20 -5.00
C VAL A 530 5.50 -34.66 -5.01
N THR A 531 5.06 -35.18 -3.87
CA THR A 531 4.63 -36.58 -3.72
C THR A 531 3.10 -36.69 -3.58
N LYS A 532 2.58 -37.92 -3.52
CA LYS A 532 1.15 -38.18 -3.34
C LYS A 532 0.65 -37.71 -1.97
N SER A 533 1.37 -38.06 -0.90
CA SER A 533 1.02 -37.68 0.46
C SER A 533 1.05 -36.18 0.67
N ASP A 534 0.12 -35.71 1.50
CA ASP A 534 0.01 -34.29 1.88
C ASP A 534 1.25 -33.83 2.67
N ILE A 535 1.53 -32.53 2.66
CA ILE A 535 2.72 -31.95 3.29
C ILE A 535 2.79 -32.23 4.80
N ASN A 536 1.62 -32.33 5.44
CA ASN A 536 1.48 -32.61 6.88
C ASN A 536 1.41 -34.12 7.21
N SER A 537 1.48 -35.01 6.20
CA SER A 537 1.39 -36.46 6.39
C SER A 537 2.70 -37.05 6.93
N GLU A 538 2.61 -37.98 7.88
CA GLU A 538 3.77 -38.76 8.36
C GLU A 538 4.41 -39.62 7.25
N GLU A 539 3.65 -39.97 6.21
CA GLU A 539 4.13 -40.77 5.07
C GLU A 539 4.90 -39.94 4.03
N ARG A 540 4.78 -38.60 4.06
CA ARG A 540 5.42 -37.67 3.09
C ARG A 540 6.93 -37.86 3.01
N GLU A 541 7.59 -38.02 4.15
CA GLU A 541 9.03 -38.19 4.20
C GLU A 541 9.49 -39.49 3.51
N LYS A 542 8.75 -40.59 3.70
CA LYS A 542 9.08 -41.88 3.10
C LYS A 542 8.90 -41.84 1.58
N GLU A 543 7.79 -41.27 1.11
CA GLU A 543 7.53 -41.08 -0.32
C GLU A 543 8.57 -40.16 -0.96
N MET A 544 8.92 -39.04 -0.31
CA MET A 544 9.91 -38.10 -0.83
C MET A 544 11.28 -38.76 -0.99
N ARG A 545 11.70 -39.56 0.00
CA ARG A 545 12.95 -40.33 -0.08
C ARG A 545 12.93 -41.34 -1.23
N HIS A 546 11.78 -41.96 -1.49
CA HIS A 546 11.60 -42.90 -2.59
C HIS A 546 11.69 -42.20 -3.96
N GLU A 547 10.91 -41.15 -4.18
CA GLU A 547 10.90 -40.36 -5.43
C GLU A 547 12.26 -39.73 -5.71
N CYS A 548 12.89 -39.16 -4.67
CA CYS A 548 14.24 -38.61 -4.75
C CYS A 548 15.25 -39.64 -5.25
N ARG A 549 15.20 -40.87 -4.72
CA ARG A 549 16.07 -41.96 -5.16
C ARG A 549 15.81 -42.33 -6.62
N LEU A 550 14.56 -42.48 -7.03
CA LEU A 550 14.20 -42.83 -8.41
C LEU A 550 14.69 -41.78 -9.40
N GLN A 551 14.47 -40.50 -9.12
CA GLN A 551 14.90 -39.40 -9.98
C GLN A 551 16.42 -39.33 -10.09
N TYR A 552 17.13 -39.49 -8.96
CA TYR A 552 18.60 -39.48 -8.97
C TYR A 552 19.17 -40.64 -9.78
N LEU A 553 18.67 -41.86 -9.58
CA LEU A 553 19.11 -43.04 -10.32
C LEU A 553 18.91 -42.86 -11.84
N LYS A 554 17.78 -42.29 -12.26
CA LYS A 554 17.50 -41.98 -13.65
C LYS A 554 18.50 -40.99 -14.24
N LEU A 555 18.82 -39.91 -13.53
CA LEU A 555 19.83 -38.93 -13.95
C LEU A 555 21.23 -39.54 -14.01
N HIS A 556 21.61 -40.28 -12.97
CA HIS A 556 22.90 -40.95 -12.88
C HIS A 556 23.11 -41.94 -14.03
N GLN A 557 22.16 -42.84 -14.27
CA GLN A 557 22.27 -43.83 -15.36
C GLN A 557 22.40 -43.16 -16.73
N LYS A 558 21.61 -42.10 -16.98
CA LYS A 558 21.68 -41.36 -18.24
C LYS A 558 23.03 -40.66 -18.41
N ALA A 559 23.49 -39.95 -17.38
CA ALA A 559 24.80 -39.27 -17.40
C ALA A 559 25.95 -40.28 -17.57
N GLN A 560 25.91 -41.41 -16.86
CA GLN A 560 26.90 -42.47 -16.99
C GLN A 560 26.98 -42.99 -18.43
N THR A 561 25.83 -43.33 -19.03
CA THR A 561 25.75 -43.83 -20.40
C THR A 561 26.35 -42.82 -21.39
N LEU A 562 26.09 -41.53 -21.21
CA LEU A 562 26.63 -40.49 -22.09
C LEU A 562 28.15 -40.31 -21.96
N VAL A 563 28.69 -40.40 -20.74
CA VAL A 563 30.14 -40.33 -20.49
C VAL A 563 30.84 -41.58 -21.04
N GLU A 564 30.24 -42.77 -20.86
CA GLU A 564 30.76 -44.02 -21.41
C GLU A 564 30.73 -44.03 -22.95
N ASN A 565 29.62 -43.57 -23.55
CA ASN A 565 29.52 -43.41 -25.00
C ASN A 565 30.60 -42.46 -25.54
N LEU A 566 30.82 -41.31 -24.90
CA LEU A 566 31.87 -40.36 -25.28
C LEU A 566 33.27 -41.03 -25.29
N ALA A 567 33.55 -41.90 -24.32
CA ALA A 567 34.83 -42.61 -24.22
C ALA A 567 35.04 -43.66 -25.33
N THR A 568 33.97 -44.11 -25.99
CA THR A 568 34.03 -45.13 -27.06
C THR A 568 34.16 -44.55 -28.47
N VAL A 569 33.98 -43.23 -28.65
CA VAL A 569 34.06 -42.61 -29.97
C VAL A 569 35.53 -42.44 -30.39
N PRO A 570 35.96 -42.97 -31.55
CA PRO A 570 37.33 -42.82 -32.04
C PRO A 570 37.54 -41.38 -32.54
N PHE A 571 38.32 -40.59 -31.80
CA PHE A 571 38.64 -39.21 -32.17
C PHE A 571 40.04 -39.09 -32.78
N HIS A 572 40.15 -38.36 -33.89
CA HIS A 572 41.41 -38.05 -34.58
C HIS A 572 41.64 -36.52 -34.76
N ASP A 573 40.93 -35.66 -34.02
CA ASP A 573 41.01 -34.18 -34.13
C ASP A 573 41.68 -33.56 -32.88
N ASP A 574 42.52 -32.53 -33.11
CA ASP A 574 43.26 -31.74 -32.12
C ASP A 574 42.38 -31.04 -31.05
N ARG A 575 41.06 -30.92 -31.28
CA ARG A 575 40.10 -30.25 -30.36
C ARG A 575 39.44 -31.17 -29.33
N THR A 576 39.62 -32.49 -29.45
CA THR A 576 39.09 -33.51 -28.51
C THR A 576 39.51 -33.28 -27.05
N PRO A 577 40.79 -32.94 -26.74
CA PRO A 577 41.22 -32.69 -25.36
C PRO A 577 40.50 -31.52 -24.68
N ILE A 578 40.05 -30.52 -25.46
CA ILE A 578 39.33 -29.35 -24.95
C ILE A 578 37.92 -29.76 -24.48
N ILE A 579 37.24 -30.60 -25.26
CA ILE A 579 35.91 -31.14 -24.91
C ILE A 579 36.02 -32.03 -23.67
N PHE A 580 37.04 -32.90 -23.60
CA PHE A 580 37.30 -33.72 -22.41
C PHE A 580 37.60 -32.87 -21.17
N ALA A 581 38.33 -31.77 -21.32
CA ALA A 581 38.55 -30.82 -20.24
C ALA A 581 37.24 -30.16 -19.76
N CYS A 582 36.34 -29.77 -20.67
CA CYS A 582 35.01 -29.26 -20.32
C CYS A 582 34.17 -30.30 -19.57
N VAL A 583 34.14 -31.56 -20.02
CA VAL A 583 33.42 -32.65 -19.35
C VAL A 583 34.01 -32.92 -17.97
N ALA A 584 35.35 -32.98 -17.84
CA ALA A 584 36.01 -33.15 -16.55
C ALA A 584 35.69 -32.01 -15.57
N LYS A 585 35.65 -30.76 -16.07
CA LYS A 585 35.24 -29.58 -15.30
C LYS A 585 33.81 -29.74 -14.75
N ILE A 586 32.86 -30.21 -15.55
CA ILE A 586 31.49 -30.48 -15.08
C ILE A 586 31.50 -31.64 -14.07
N ILE A 587 32.20 -32.74 -14.31
CA ILE A 587 32.25 -33.88 -13.36
C ILE A 587 32.80 -33.43 -12.01
N LYS A 588 33.90 -32.66 -11.99
CA LYS A 588 34.50 -32.14 -10.75
C LYS A 588 33.57 -31.21 -9.96
N SER A 589 32.58 -30.60 -10.60
CA SER A 589 31.58 -29.74 -9.94
C SER A 589 30.49 -30.53 -9.19
N ILE A 590 30.39 -31.85 -9.41
CA ILE A 590 29.45 -32.74 -8.70
C ILE A 590 29.97 -32.94 -7.26
N ALA A 591 29.72 -31.97 -6.38
CA ALA A 591 30.19 -31.97 -4.99
C ALA A 591 29.04 -32.22 -3.99
N LEU A 592 29.34 -32.98 -2.93
CA LEU A 592 28.42 -33.30 -1.82
C LEU A 592 28.44 -32.27 -0.67
N HIS A 593 29.27 -31.22 -0.73
CA HIS A 593 29.48 -30.30 0.40
C HIS A 593 28.71 -28.97 0.33
N ASP A 594 27.96 -28.74 -0.75
CA ASP A 594 27.12 -27.55 -0.90
C ASP A 594 25.75 -27.80 -0.24
N PHE A 595 25.59 -27.28 0.98
CA PHE A 595 24.40 -27.50 1.81
C PHE A 595 23.73 -26.16 2.11
N GLU A 596 22.46 -26.04 1.74
CA GLU A 596 21.64 -24.90 2.18
C GLU A 596 21.49 -24.90 3.70
N ARG A 597 21.97 -23.86 4.38
CA ARG A 597 21.68 -23.63 5.81
C ARG A 597 20.20 -23.25 5.99
N ILE A 598 19.31 -24.21 5.84
CA ILE A 598 17.88 -24.02 6.10
C ILE A 598 17.59 -24.34 7.57
N ASP A 599 16.90 -23.42 8.24
CA ASP A 599 16.26 -23.68 9.53
C ASP A 599 15.10 -24.68 9.30
N PRO A 600 15.21 -25.94 9.76
CA PRO A 600 14.21 -26.97 9.51
C PRO A 600 12.85 -26.64 10.14
N LYS A 601 12.78 -25.69 11.08
CA LYS A 601 11.53 -25.30 11.75
C LYS A 601 10.75 -24.20 11.01
N LYS A 602 11.37 -23.49 10.07
CA LYS A 602 10.74 -22.38 9.33
C LYS A 602 10.29 -22.73 7.92
N GLY A 603 10.93 -23.69 7.25
CA GLY A 603 10.69 -24.02 5.82
C GLY A 603 9.48 -24.90 5.50
N TYR A 604 8.54 -25.09 6.43
CA TYR A 604 7.34 -25.94 6.24
C TYR A 604 6.01 -25.21 6.50
N ILE A 605 6.07 -23.94 6.86
CA ILE A 605 4.86 -23.22 7.26
C ILE A 605 4.22 -22.69 5.99
N GLN A 606 3.04 -23.20 5.64
CA GLN A 606 2.19 -22.53 4.68
C GLN A 606 1.97 -21.10 5.17
N PRO A 607 2.33 -20.08 4.38
CA PRO A 607 2.16 -18.70 4.80
C PRO A 607 0.70 -18.45 5.20
N ARG A 608 0.50 -17.61 6.22
CA ARG A 608 -0.86 -17.24 6.63
C ARG A 608 -1.58 -16.68 5.41
N SER A 609 -2.82 -17.12 5.19
CA SER A 609 -3.71 -16.49 4.24
C SER A 609 -3.72 -14.97 4.51
N GLY A 610 -3.68 -14.20 3.44
CA GLY A 610 -3.81 -12.75 3.52
C GLY A 610 -5.19 -12.31 4.02
N ARG A 611 -5.73 -11.25 3.44
CA ARG A 611 -7.09 -10.74 3.68
C ARG A 611 -8.18 -11.66 3.14
N PHE A 612 -7.84 -12.52 2.17
CA PHE A 612 -8.77 -13.42 1.50
C PHE A 612 -8.43 -14.88 1.81
N ASN A 613 -9.46 -15.71 1.92
CA ASN A 613 -9.31 -17.14 2.14
C ASN A 613 -9.05 -17.85 0.80
N SER A 614 -7.99 -18.65 0.70
CA SER A 614 -7.75 -19.47 -0.50
C SER A 614 -8.45 -20.83 -0.44
N TYR A 615 -8.90 -21.31 0.73
CA TYR A 615 -9.42 -22.68 0.91
C TYR A 615 -10.95 -22.80 0.73
N HIS A 616 -11.54 -22.02 -0.17
CA HIS A 616 -13.00 -21.98 -0.35
C HIS A 616 -13.58 -23.37 -0.68
N CYS A 617 -12.90 -24.16 -1.50
CA CYS A 617 -13.32 -25.53 -1.85
C CYS A 617 -13.33 -26.45 -0.62
N GLU A 618 -12.25 -26.46 0.17
CA GLU A 618 -12.16 -27.31 1.36
C GLU A 618 -13.15 -26.89 2.46
N GLU A 619 -13.32 -25.59 2.70
CA GLU A 619 -14.30 -25.09 3.67
C GLU A 619 -15.72 -25.47 3.26
N SER A 620 -16.07 -25.37 1.97
CA SER A 620 -17.38 -25.75 1.46
C SER A 620 -17.64 -27.26 1.61
N LEU A 621 -16.64 -28.10 1.34
CA LEU A 621 -16.73 -29.54 1.60
C LEU A 621 -16.86 -29.86 3.09
N LYS A 622 -16.19 -29.12 3.98
CA LYS A 622 -16.33 -29.28 5.44
C LYS A 622 -17.74 -28.92 5.91
N ILE A 623 -18.31 -27.83 5.39
CA ILE A 623 -19.69 -27.42 5.69
C ILE A 623 -20.66 -28.51 5.23
N ARG A 624 -20.53 -28.97 3.98
CA ARG A 624 -21.38 -30.03 3.43
C ARG A 624 -21.29 -31.34 4.21
N LYS A 625 -20.09 -31.77 4.61
CA LYS A 625 -19.91 -32.97 5.46
C LYS A 625 -20.60 -32.88 6.82
N LYS A 626 -20.80 -31.66 7.35
CA LYS A 626 -21.54 -31.42 8.60
C LYS A 626 -23.05 -31.35 8.39
N SER A 627 -23.50 -31.17 7.15
CA SER A 627 -24.90 -31.21 6.77
C SER A 627 -25.34 -32.64 6.42
N ASP A 628 -26.64 -32.91 6.46
CA ASP A 628 -27.22 -34.21 6.03
C ASP A 628 -27.28 -34.38 4.50
N GLU A 629 -26.55 -33.54 3.76
CA GLU A 629 -26.56 -33.56 2.29
C GLU A 629 -25.81 -34.78 1.72
N PRO A 630 -26.27 -35.32 0.57
CA PRO A 630 -25.57 -36.40 -0.10
C PRO A 630 -24.17 -35.95 -0.53
N GLY A 631 -23.20 -36.85 -0.36
CA GLY A 631 -21.82 -36.64 -0.76
C GLY A 631 -21.71 -36.37 -2.26
N LEU A 632 -20.87 -35.40 -2.63
CA LEU A 632 -20.57 -35.13 -4.03
C LEU A 632 -19.47 -36.08 -4.50
N ASN A 633 -19.69 -36.71 -5.65
CA ASN A 633 -18.65 -37.47 -6.33
C ASN A 633 -17.72 -36.49 -7.09
N LEU A 634 -16.94 -35.72 -6.35
CA LEU A 634 -15.99 -34.74 -6.88
C LEU A 634 -14.57 -35.29 -6.77
N GLU A 635 -13.88 -35.38 -7.90
CA GLU A 635 -12.45 -35.66 -7.91
C GLU A 635 -11.67 -34.37 -7.64
N LEU A 636 -10.98 -34.35 -6.50
CA LEU A 636 -10.16 -33.22 -6.09
C LEU A 636 -8.73 -33.37 -6.63
N ILE A 637 -8.17 -32.24 -7.05
CA ILE A 637 -6.79 -32.10 -7.49
C ILE A 637 -6.07 -31.22 -6.46
N ARG A 638 -4.95 -31.71 -5.93
CA ARG A 638 -4.08 -30.90 -5.05
C ARG A 638 -3.15 -30.07 -5.92
N VAL A 639 -3.20 -28.76 -5.80
CA VAL A 639 -2.23 -27.84 -6.41
C VAL A 639 -1.20 -27.49 -5.37
N GLU A 640 0.09 -27.66 -5.68
CA GLU A 640 1.20 -27.41 -4.77
C GLU A 640 2.25 -26.54 -5.47
N ALA A 641 2.79 -25.56 -4.74
CA ALA A 641 3.86 -24.69 -5.20
C ALA A 641 4.82 -24.37 -4.05
N ALA A 642 6.10 -24.42 -4.35
CA ALA A 642 7.18 -24.22 -3.41
C ALA A 642 8.15 -23.18 -4.01
N PRO A 643 7.82 -21.89 -3.97
CA PRO A 643 8.63 -20.89 -4.65
C PRO A 643 9.89 -20.51 -3.85
N ILE A 644 10.93 -20.16 -4.59
CA ILE A 644 12.22 -19.74 -4.03
C ILE A 644 12.22 -18.22 -3.85
N ILE A 645 12.56 -17.74 -2.65
CA ILE A 645 12.56 -16.32 -2.28
C ILE A 645 14.00 -15.85 -2.05
N ALA A 646 14.50 -14.98 -2.93
CA ALA A 646 15.83 -14.38 -2.79
C ALA A 646 15.85 -13.27 -1.72
N SER A 647 16.84 -13.28 -0.80
CA SER A 647 17.06 -12.16 0.13
C SER A 647 17.78 -11.00 -0.58
N ASN A 648 17.37 -9.76 -0.30
CA ASN A 648 18.04 -8.54 -0.80
C ASN A 648 19.15 -8.04 0.14
N SER A 649 19.43 -8.73 1.26
CA SER A 649 20.46 -8.31 2.20
C SER A 649 21.84 -8.57 1.61
N VAL A 650 22.59 -7.50 1.36
CA VAL A 650 23.99 -7.53 0.89
C VAL A 650 24.83 -8.39 1.83
N GLY A 651 25.28 -9.56 1.36
CA GLY A 651 26.32 -10.35 2.02
C GLY A 651 25.96 -11.76 2.49
N ASP A 652 24.71 -12.22 2.38
CA ASP A 652 24.33 -13.61 2.68
C ASP A 652 23.45 -14.18 1.55
N ASP A 653 23.93 -15.22 0.86
CA ASP A 653 23.19 -16.06 -0.11
C ASP A 653 22.07 -16.91 0.57
N MET A 654 21.40 -16.37 1.60
CA MET A 654 20.28 -17.07 2.24
C MET A 654 19.01 -16.94 1.40
N CYS A 655 18.60 -18.06 0.80
CA CYS A 655 17.29 -18.23 0.19
C CYS A 655 16.28 -18.74 1.23
N PHE A 656 15.04 -18.25 1.16
CA PHE A 656 13.92 -18.77 1.93
C PHE A 656 12.94 -19.48 1.01
N HIS A 657 12.20 -20.44 1.55
CA HIS A 657 11.23 -21.23 0.81
C HIS A 657 9.92 -21.28 1.58
N ASP A 658 8.84 -20.91 0.91
CA ASP A 658 7.46 -21.13 1.38
C ASP A 658 6.89 -22.35 0.64
N VAL A 659 5.91 -23.03 1.22
CA VAL A 659 5.17 -24.09 0.52
C VAL A 659 3.68 -23.81 0.59
N TYR A 660 3.06 -23.67 -0.57
CA TYR A 660 1.66 -23.40 -0.79
C TYR A 660 0.97 -24.66 -1.30
N HIS A 661 -0.21 -24.97 -0.76
CA HIS A 661 -1.06 -26.03 -1.27
C HIS A 661 -2.55 -25.69 -1.12
N ILE A 662 -3.37 -26.19 -2.03
CA ILE A 662 -4.84 -26.03 -2.06
C ILE A 662 -5.45 -27.26 -2.74
N TYR A 663 -6.66 -27.63 -2.37
CA TYR A 663 -7.46 -28.61 -3.11
C TYR A 663 -8.51 -27.90 -3.96
N THR A 664 -8.54 -28.24 -5.25
CA THR A 664 -9.47 -27.66 -6.22
C THR A 664 -10.00 -28.71 -7.19
N THR A 665 -10.78 -28.29 -8.19
CA THR A 665 -11.38 -29.15 -9.21
C THR A 665 -10.71 -28.97 -10.56
N GLU A 666 -10.91 -29.95 -11.46
CA GLU A 666 -10.45 -29.86 -12.85
C GLU A 666 -10.99 -28.60 -13.55
N PHE A 667 -12.26 -28.27 -13.34
CA PHE A 667 -12.87 -27.09 -13.97
C PHE A 667 -12.23 -25.79 -13.50
N HIS A 668 -11.92 -25.67 -12.20
CA HIS A 668 -11.25 -24.49 -11.68
C HIS A 668 -9.90 -24.28 -12.40
N ILE A 669 -9.13 -25.37 -12.60
CA ILE A 669 -7.87 -25.32 -13.35
C ILE A 669 -8.12 -24.86 -14.80
N ARG A 670 -9.15 -25.39 -15.48
CA ARG A 670 -9.51 -24.98 -16.85
C ARG A 670 -9.84 -23.49 -16.96
N CYS A 671 -10.52 -22.93 -15.96
CA CYS A 671 -10.87 -21.51 -15.92
C CYS A 671 -9.67 -20.58 -15.78
N ILE A 672 -8.58 -21.06 -15.15
CA ILE A 672 -7.34 -20.31 -14.98
C ILE A 672 -6.42 -20.55 -16.18
N ASP A 673 -6.05 -21.80 -16.43
CA ASP A 673 -5.18 -22.22 -17.53
C ASP A 673 -5.37 -23.73 -17.80
N ALA A 674 -6.13 -24.07 -18.84
CA ALA A 674 -6.41 -25.45 -19.23
C ALA A 674 -5.15 -26.27 -19.56
N SER A 675 -4.03 -25.64 -19.95
CA SER A 675 -2.79 -26.36 -20.26
C SER A 675 -2.18 -27.05 -19.03
N LEU A 676 -2.53 -26.59 -17.81
CA LEU A 676 -2.04 -27.19 -16.57
C LEU A 676 -2.55 -28.62 -16.35
N LEU A 677 -3.63 -29.02 -17.01
CA LEU A 677 -4.16 -30.38 -16.90
C LEU A 677 -3.20 -31.44 -17.45
N GLU A 678 -2.33 -31.08 -18.41
CA GLU A 678 -1.27 -31.97 -18.92
C GLU A 678 -0.22 -32.30 -17.84
N HIS A 679 -0.15 -31.47 -16.80
CA HIS A 679 0.77 -31.61 -15.68
C HIS A 679 0.14 -32.26 -14.45
N VAL A 680 -1.14 -32.61 -14.50
CA VAL A 680 -1.83 -33.35 -13.42
C VAL A 680 -1.46 -34.83 -13.56
N GLY A 681 -0.59 -35.31 -12.67
CA GLY A 681 -0.15 -36.70 -12.66
C GLY A 681 -1.24 -37.69 -12.22
N GLU A 682 -0.92 -38.99 -12.29
CA GLU A 682 -1.80 -40.10 -11.89
C GLU A 682 -2.33 -39.96 -10.44
N TYR A 683 -1.57 -39.31 -9.57
CA TYR A 683 -1.93 -39.06 -8.18
C TYR A 683 -2.84 -37.84 -7.96
N ARG A 684 -3.33 -37.21 -9.04
CA ARG A 684 -4.16 -35.99 -9.00
C ARG A 684 -3.48 -34.84 -8.24
N VAL A 685 -2.17 -34.69 -8.48
CA VAL A 685 -1.37 -33.57 -7.94
C VAL A 685 -0.80 -32.74 -9.07
N LEU A 686 -1.01 -31.43 -9.02
CA LEU A 686 -0.44 -30.44 -9.91
C LEU A 686 0.71 -29.72 -9.21
N ASN A 687 1.91 -29.85 -9.76
CA ASN A 687 3.11 -29.17 -9.28
C ASN A 687 3.40 -27.93 -10.15
N LEU A 688 3.10 -26.73 -9.63
CA LEU A 688 3.26 -25.49 -10.40
C LEU A 688 4.72 -25.18 -10.73
N ASN A 689 5.67 -25.54 -9.83
CA ASN A 689 7.09 -25.35 -10.10
C ASN A 689 7.55 -26.19 -11.31
N LEU A 690 7.02 -27.41 -11.45
CA LEU A 690 7.34 -28.28 -12.58
C LEU A 690 6.65 -27.82 -13.87
N ALA A 691 5.38 -27.41 -13.79
CA ALA A 691 4.63 -26.89 -14.94
C ALA A 691 5.30 -25.66 -15.57
N CYS A 692 5.87 -24.78 -14.73
CA CYS A 692 6.54 -23.56 -15.16
C CYS A 692 8.08 -23.68 -15.27
N LEU A 693 8.65 -24.88 -15.13
CA LEU A 693 10.11 -25.07 -15.07
C LEU A 693 10.83 -24.59 -16.33
N ASN A 694 10.18 -24.73 -17.49
CA ASN A 694 10.72 -24.42 -18.80
C ASN A 694 10.15 -23.12 -19.40
N ASP A 695 9.36 -22.36 -18.63
CA ASP A 695 8.86 -21.08 -19.10
C ASP A 695 10.04 -20.11 -19.36
N PRO A 696 9.94 -19.25 -20.40
CA PRO A 696 11.03 -18.34 -20.76
C PRO A 696 11.30 -17.27 -19.70
N ASP A 697 10.29 -16.95 -18.89
CA ASP A 697 10.36 -16.04 -17.76
C ASP A 697 9.56 -16.58 -16.55
N HIS A 698 9.66 -15.88 -15.43
CA HIS A 698 9.01 -16.27 -14.17
C HIS A 698 7.61 -15.66 -14.00
N TYR A 699 7.11 -14.84 -14.94
CA TYR A 699 5.85 -14.13 -14.77
C TYR A 699 4.65 -15.07 -14.80
N ARG A 700 4.66 -16.08 -15.68
CA ARG A 700 3.60 -17.09 -15.71
C ARG A 700 3.48 -17.82 -14.39
N PHE A 701 4.60 -18.26 -13.82
CA PHE A 701 4.63 -18.90 -12.49
C PHE A 701 4.05 -17.99 -11.40
N LEU A 702 4.45 -16.72 -11.39
CA LEU A 702 3.93 -15.73 -10.44
C LEU A 702 2.42 -15.54 -10.56
N GLU A 703 1.90 -15.38 -11.78
CA GLU A 703 0.46 -15.24 -12.01
C GLU A 703 -0.32 -16.48 -11.59
N LEU A 704 0.20 -17.69 -11.83
CA LEU A 704 -0.43 -18.93 -11.38
C LEU A 704 -0.38 -19.09 -9.86
N LEU A 705 0.76 -18.78 -9.24
CA LEU A 705 0.90 -18.76 -7.78
C LEU A 705 -0.15 -17.83 -7.15
N ASP A 706 -0.34 -16.64 -7.71
CA ASP A 706 -1.36 -15.71 -7.26
C ASP A 706 -2.80 -16.15 -7.60
N SER A 707 -3.01 -16.86 -8.70
CA SER A 707 -4.33 -17.35 -9.09
C SER A 707 -4.87 -18.40 -8.13
N PHE A 708 -4.03 -19.33 -7.68
CA PHE A 708 -4.46 -20.41 -6.78
C PHE A 708 -4.41 -20.02 -5.30
N PHE A 709 -3.48 -19.15 -4.90
CA PHE A 709 -3.19 -18.91 -3.47
C PHE A 709 -3.54 -17.50 -2.98
N LEU A 710 -4.04 -16.62 -3.86
CA LEU A 710 -4.49 -15.26 -3.52
C LEU A 710 -3.45 -14.44 -2.75
N ILE A 711 -2.18 -14.54 -3.12
CA ILE A 711 -1.06 -13.93 -2.36
C ILE A 711 -0.94 -12.42 -2.55
N ARG A 712 -1.54 -11.85 -3.61
CA ARG A 712 -1.71 -10.39 -3.77
C ARG A 712 -3.12 -10.00 -3.34
N ASP A 713 -3.23 -9.41 -2.15
CA ASP A 713 -4.50 -9.10 -1.47
C ASP A 713 -4.64 -7.62 -1.08
N ASP A 714 -3.67 -6.80 -1.44
CA ASP A 714 -3.65 -5.38 -1.11
C ASP A 714 -4.60 -4.57 -2.01
N ILE A 715 -5.08 -3.43 -1.49
CA ILE A 715 -6.10 -2.60 -2.17
C ILE A 715 -5.64 -2.12 -3.54
N ILE A 716 -4.33 -1.91 -3.67
CA ILE A 716 -3.70 -1.45 -4.90
C ILE A 716 -3.90 -2.51 -5.98
N HIS A 717 -3.48 -3.74 -5.70
CA HIS A 717 -3.58 -4.83 -6.65
C HIS A 717 -5.04 -5.05 -7.03
N LEU A 718 -5.95 -5.00 -6.06
CA LEU A 718 -7.38 -5.13 -6.29
C LEU A 718 -7.96 -4.06 -7.23
N LYS A 719 -7.45 -2.81 -7.20
CA LYS A 719 -7.88 -1.74 -8.10
C LYS A 719 -7.49 -1.99 -9.56
N THR A 720 -6.32 -2.58 -9.79
CA THR A 720 -5.80 -2.88 -11.12
C THR A 720 -6.08 -4.33 -11.56
N PHE A 721 -6.71 -5.13 -10.71
CA PHE A 721 -6.99 -6.54 -10.95
C PHE A 721 -7.94 -6.74 -12.13
N ASP A 722 -7.44 -7.28 -13.23
CA ASP A 722 -8.22 -7.52 -14.46
C ASP A 722 -7.99 -8.94 -15.00
N ARG A 723 -8.29 -9.92 -14.16
CA ARG A 723 -8.16 -11.33 -14.57
C ARG A 723 -9.40 -11.76 -15.33
N VAL A 724 -9.21 -12.11 -16.60
CA VAL A 724 -10.23 -12.75 -17.42
C VAL A 724 -10.24 -14.24 -17.07
N LEU A 725 -11.38 -14.73 -16.57
CA LEU A 725 -11.57 -16.14 -16.25
C LEU A 725 -12.33 -16.84 -17.38
N GLY A 726 -11.90 -18.05 -17.73
CA GLY A 726 -12.51 -18.86 -18.79
C GLY A 726 -13.89 -19.47 -18.45
N VAL A 727 -14.62 -18.94 -17.47
CA VAL A 727 -15.82 -19.59 -16.92
C VAL A 727 -16.90 -19.82 -17.98
N GLU A 728 -17.26 -18.83 -18.79
CA GLU A 728 -18.30 -18.98 -19.81
C GLU A 728 -17.89 -19.99 -20.90
N GLN A 729 -16.65 -19.89 -21.38
CA GLN A 729 -16.09 -20.79 -22.38
C GLN A 729 -16.07 -22.25 -21.87
N GLU A 730 -15.56 -22.47 -20.65
CA GLU A 730 -15.48 -23.81 -20.07
C GLU A 730 -16.86 -24.33 -19.66
N THR A 731 -17.80 -23.48 -19.28
CA THR A 731 -19.21 -23.90 -19.09
C THR A 731 -19.80 -24.38 -20.40
N GLY A 732 -19.51 -23.72 -21.52
CA GLY A 732 -19.98 -24.12 -22.84
C GLY A 732 -19.50 -25.51 -23.27
N SER A 733 -18.29 -25.90 -22.88
CA SER A 733 -17.68 -27.20 -23.21
C SER A 733 -18.24 -28.38 -22.41
N LEU A 734 -18.96 -28.11 -21.30
CA LEU A 734 -19.57 -29.16 -20.49
C LEU A 734 -20.72 -29.88 -21.23
N PRO A 735 -21.00 -31.14 -20.88
CA PRO A 735 -22.24 -31.83 -21.26
C PRO A 735 -23.49 -31.14 -20.68
N GLU A 736 -24.63 -31.19 -21.39
CA GLU A 736 -25.88 -30.54 -20.95
C GLU A 736 -26.43 -31.05 -19.59
N ASN A 737 -26.13 -32.30 -19.22
CA ASN A 737 -26.51 -32.86 -17.91
C ASN A 737 -25.69 -32.29 -16.74
N GLU A 738 -24.58 -31.60 -17.03
CA GLU A 738 -23.67 -30.96 -16.06
C GLU A 738 -23.84 -29.44 -16.01
N LYS A 739 -24.87 -28.91 -16.68
CA LYS A 739 -25.21 -27.48 -16.67
C LYS A 739 -26.54 -27.24 -15.97
N TYR A 740 -26.64 -26.07 -15.34
CA TYR A 740 -27.92 -25.47 -15.01
C TYR A 740 -28.26 -24.39 -16.01
N SER A 741 -29.51 -24.36 -16.45
CA SER A 741 -30.07 -23.27 -17.26
C SER A 741 -30.92 -22.38 -16.36
N ILE A 742 -30.42 -21.18 -16.09
CA ILE A 742 -31.05 -20.25 -15.15
C ILE A 742 -31.70 -19.12 -15.92
N ARG A 743 -33.00 -18.93 -15.73
CA ARG A 743 -33.70 -17.74 -16.22
C ARG A 743 -33.50 -16.60 -15.24
N THR A 744 -32.91 -15.51 -15.71
CA THR A 744 -32.59 -14.31 -14.93
C THR A 744 -33.74 -13.31 -14.95
N LEU A 745 -33.67 -12.27 -14.12
CA LEU A 745 -34.65 -11.17 -14.06
C LEU A 745 -34.85 -10.49 -15.42
N ASN A 746 -33.81 -10.47 -16.26
CA ASN A 746 -33.83 -9.87 -17.60
C ASN A 746 -34.46 -10.80 -18.65
N GLU A 747 -35.07 -11.92 -18.23
CA GLU A 747 -35.62 -13.00 -19.07
C GLU A 747 -34.56 -13.75 -19.93
N ASN A 748 -33.27 -13.44 -19.74
CA ASN A 748 -32.17 -14.17 -20.37
C ASN A 748 -31.97 -15.53 -19.70
N ILE A 749 -31.68 -16.55 -20.50
CA ILE A 749 -31.32 -17.89 -20.02
C ILE A 749 -29.80 -18.02 -20.03
N THR A 750 -29.20 -18.07 -18.84
CA THR A 750 -27.76 -18.20 -18.67
C THR A 750 -27.42 -19.61 -18.22
N GLN A 751 -26.45 -20.25 -18.88
CA GLN A 751 -25.95 -21.56 -18.47
C GLN A 751 -24.82 -21.39 -17.45
N VAL A 752 -24.86 -22.18 -16.37
CA VAL A 752 -23.82 -22.20 -15.33
C VAL A 752 -23.41 -23.64 -15.00
N PRO A 753 -22.17 -23.87 -14.54
CA PRO A 753 -21.73 -25.21 -14.16
C PRO A 753 -22.48 -25.72 -12.93
N LYS A 754 -23.05 -26.91 -13.04
CA LYS A 754 -23.83 -27.54 -11.96
C LYS A 754 -23.00 -27.78 -10.71
N TYR A 755 -21.77 -28.24 -10.88
CA TYR A 755 -20.92 -28.61 -9.74
C TYR A 755 -20.51 -27.39 -8.89
N LEU A 756 -20.43 -26.16 -9.44
CA LEU A 756 -20.16 -24.95 -8.63
C LEU A 756 -21.32 -24.70 -7.67
N PHE A 757 -22.53 -24.75 -8.18
CA PHE A 757 -23.73 -24.59 -7.36
C PHE A 757 -23.84 -25.71 -6.33
N GLU A 758 -23.64 -26.96 -6.75
CA GLU A 758 -23.68 -28.08 -5.82
C GLU A 758 -22.60 -27.98 -4.73
N LEU A 759 -21.38 -27.59 -5.08
CA LEU A 759 -20.29 -27.50 -4.10
C LEU A 759 -20.47 -26.32 -3.13
N TYR A 760 -20.87 -25.16 -3.64
CA TYR A 760 -20.77 -23.89 -2.93
C TYR A 760 -22.12 -23.37 -2.39
N SER A 761 -23.25 -23.88 -2.87
CA SER A 761 -24.60 -23.39 -2.54
C SER A 761 -25.42 -24.41 -1.76
N GLU A 762 -25.72 -24.11 -0.49
CA GLU A 762 -26.66 -24.91 0.33
C GLU A 762 -28.11 -24.81 -0.20
N TYR A 763 -28.42 -23.78 -0.99
CA TYR A 763 -29.74 -23.60 -1.60
C TYR A 763 -30.07 -24.71 -2.62
N ASP A 764 -29.08 -25.17 -3.40
CA ASP A 764 -29.33 -26.14 -4.47
C ASP A 764 -29.83 -27.49 -3.93
N SER A 765 -29.21 -27.97 -2.84
CA SER A 765 -29.62 -29.21 -2.17
C SER A 765 -31.08 -29.14 -1.72
N ARG A 766 -31.50 -28.04 -1.09
CA ARG A 766 -32.89 -27.82 -0.66
C ARG A 766 -33.86 -27.70 -1.82
N ARG A 767 -33.52 -26.93 -2.86
CA ARG A 767 -34.38 -26.73 -4.03
C ARG A 767 -34.74 -28.06 -4.68
N LYS A 768 -33.77 -28.98 -4.81
CA LYS A 768 -33.97 -30.30 -5.44
C LYS A 768 -34.97 -31.20 -4.70
N GLU A 769 -35.14 -31.04 -3.39
CA GLU A 769 -36.12 -31.80 -2.60
C GLU A 769 -37.57 -31.50 -3.02
N TYR A 770 -37.84 -30.28 -3.48
CA TYR A 770 -39.18 -29.83 -3.87
C TYR A 770 -39.50 -30.01 -5.35
N VAL A 771 -38.52 -30.43 -6.18
CA VAL A 771 -38.72 -30.63 -7.62
C VAL A 771 -38.97 -32.11 -7.94
N ILE A 772 -40.24 -32.41 -8.26
CA ILE A 772 -40.74 -33.75 -8.57
C ILE A 772 -40.28 -34.22 -9.96
N ASP A 773 -40.22 -33.34 -10.96
CA ASP A 773 -39.79 -33.66 -12.32
C ASP A 773 -38.26 -33.60 -12.47
N PRO A 774 -37.57 -34.71 -12.78
CA PRO A 774 -36.12 -34.74 -12.98
C PRO A 774 -35.61 -33.81 -14.10
N HIS A 775 -36.40 -33.57 -15.14
CA HIS A 775 -36.00 -32.69 -16.25
C HIS A 775 -36.13 -31.20 -15.87
N ALA A 776 -37.08 -30.86 -15.01
CA ALA A 776 -37.20 -29.52 -14.43
C ALA A 776 -36.14 -29.23 -13.35
N ARG A 777 -35.36 -30.22 -12.88
CA ARG A 777 -34.31 -29.98 -11.86
C ARG A 777 -33.17 -29.13 -12.35
N ASN A 778 -32.85 -29.16 -13.64
CA ASN A 778 -31.72 -28.41 -14.20
C ASN A 778 -32.13 -27.04 -14.76
N PHE A 779 -33.41 -26.67 -14.70
CA PHE A 779 -33.92 -25.37 -15.14
C PHE A 779 -34.66 -24.66 -13.99
N PHE A 780 -34.26 -23.45 -13.65
CA PHE A 780 -34.96 -22.66 -12.63
C PHE A 780 -34.78 -21.15 -12.87
N SER A 781 -35.55 -20.34 -12.16
CA SER A 781 -35.52 -18.88 -12.29
C SER A 781 -34.95 -18.23 -11.05
N LEU A 782 -34.19 -17.15 -11.25
CA LEU A 782 -33.66 -16.29 -10.19
C LEU A 782 -34.08 -14.84 -10.46
N SER A 783 -34.52 -14.14 -9.42
CA SER A 783 -34.95 -12.73 -9.50
C SER A 783 -33.78 -11.74 -9.52
N PHE A 784 -32.66 -12.11 -10.15
CA PHE A 784 -31.43 -11.34 -10.21
C PHE A 784 -30.96 -11.19 -11.67
N THR A 785 -30.22 -10.12 -11.96
CA THR A 785 -29.69 -9.85 -13.30
C THR A 785 -28.68 -10.89 -13.76
N GLU A 786 -28.52 -11.02 -15.08
CA GLU A 786 -27.50 -11.87 -15.69
C GLU A 786 -26.08 -11.45 -15.27
N ASP A 787 -25.81 -10.14 -15.20
CA ASP A 787 -24.50 -9.62 -14.81
C ASP A 787 -24.12 -10.02 -13.37
N ALA A 788 -25.09 -9.96 -12.44
CA ALA A 788 -24.88 -10.39 -11.06
C ALA A 788 -24.61 -11.90 -10.95
N LEU A 789 -25.32 -12.70 -11.74
CA LEU A 789 -25.09 -14.14 -11.81
C LEU A 789 -23.69 -14.46 -12.37
N LYS A 790 -23.30 -13.83 -13.47
CA LYS A 790 -21.97 -14.02 -14.08
C LYS A 790 -20.85 -13.61 -13.13
N LEU A 791 -21.00 -12.46 -12.48
CA LEU A 791 -20.02 -12.00 -11.50
C LEU A 791 -19.91 -12.97 -10.33
N LEU A 792 -21.03 -13.45 -9.79
CA LEU A 792 -21.02 -14.42 -8.69
C LEU A 792 -20.30 -15.71 -9.06
N VAL A 793 -20.57 -16.27 -10.25
CA VAL A 793 -19.91 -17.51 -10.69
C VAL A 793 -18.41 -17.29 -10.85
N ASN A 794 -17.98 -16.14 -11.37
CA ASN A 794 -16.56 -15.77 -11.42
C ASN A 794 -15.94 -15.67 -10.01
N CYS A 795 -16.66 -15.12 -9.02
CA CYS A 795 -16.19 -15.03 -7.64
C CYS A 795 -15.95 -16.39 -6.99
N LEU A 796 -16.64 -17.46 -7.43
CA LEU A 796 -16.41 -18.83 -6.94
C LEU A 796 -15.07 -19.42 -7.42
N ILE A 797 -14.47 -18.83 -8.46
CA ILE A 797 -13.13 -19.17 -8.95
C ILE A 797 -12.10 -18.23 -8.34
N ASP A 798 -12.29 -16.91 -8.46
CA ASP A 798 -11.44 -15.89 -7.83
C ASP A 798 -12.29 -14.73 -7.33
N VAL A 799 -12.46 -14.62 -6.01
CA VAL A 799 -13.31 -13.60 -5.38
C VAL A 799 -12.89 -12.16 -5.71
N ARG A 800 -11.63 -11.92 -6.09
CA ARG A 800 -11.08 -10.57 -6.35
C ARG A 800 -11.68 -9.90 -7.58
N VAL A 801 -12.25 -10.66 -8.52
CA VAL A 801 -12.99 -10.12 -9.68
C VAL A 801 -14.16 -9.22 -9.25
N PHE A 802 -14.68 -9.42 -8.04
CA PHE A 802 -15.73 -8.61 -7.45
C PHE A 802 -15.30 -7.16 -7.20
N PHE A 803 -14.01 -6.91 -6.95
CA PHE A 803 -13.55 -5.62 -6.44
C PHE A 803 -13.78 -4.45 -7.42
N ARG A 804 -13.65 -4.70 -8.74
CA ARG A 804 -13.82 -3.65 -9.77
C ARG A 804 -15.25 -3.46 -10.24
N ALA A 805 -16.17 -4.33 -9.83
CA ALA A 805 -17.59 -4.14 -10.13
C ALA A 805 -18.10 -2.82 -9.53
N ASN A 806 -19.02 -2.16 -10.22
CA ASN A 806 -19.69 -0.98 -9.68
C ASN A 806 -20.50 -1.36 -8.42
N MET A 807 -20.76 -0.39 -7.54
CA MET A 807 -21.38 -0.66 -6.25
C MET A 807 -22.76 -1.33 -6.37
N LYS A 808 -23.60 -0.90 -7.31
CA LYS A 808 -24.93 -1.49 -7.52
C LYS A 808 -24.83 -2.98 -7.86
N LEU A 809 -23.94 -3.35 -8.77
CA LEU A 809 -23.69 -4.74 -9.15
C LEU A 809 -23.12 -5.55 -7.98
N LYS A 810 -22.24 -4.96 -7.16
CA LYS A 810 -21.71 -5.61 -5.94
C LYS A 810 -22.82 -5.95 -4.96
N ILE A 811 -23.71 -5.00 -4.66
CA ILE A 811 -24.83 -5.20 -3.72
C ILE A 811 -25.78 -6.28 -4.25
N GLU A 812 -26.13 -6.24 -5.53
CA GLU A 812 -26.99 -7.25 -6.15
C GLU A 812 -26.35 -8.65 -6.11
N THR A 813 -25.07 -8.74 -6.47
CA THR A 813 -24.30 -10.00 -6.45
C THR A 813 -24.15 -10.55 -5.03
N PHE A 814 -23.94 -9.68 -4.04
CA PHE A 814 -23.90 -10.07 -2.63
C PHE A 814 -25.26 -10.58 -2.16
N ALA A 815 -26.35 -9.90 -2.51
CA ALA A 815 -27.70 -10.36 -2.22
C ALA A 815 -28.01 -11.73 -2.87
N LEU A 816 -27.54 -11.95 -4.10
CA LEU A 816 -27.62 -13.24 -4.77
C LEU A 816 -26.81 -14.33 -4.05
N ALA A 817 -25.57 -14.03 -3.64
CA ALA A 817 -24.74 -14.96 -2.86
C ALA A 817 -25.39 -15.33 -1.52
N LYS A 818 -26.07 -14.38 -0.87
CA LYS A 818 -26.87 -14.63 0.33
C LYS A 818 -28.08 -15.51 0.05
N TYR A 819 -28.84 -15.20 -1.01
CA TYR A 819 -30.00 -15.98 -1.44
C TYR A 819 -29.62 -17.45 -1.72
N LEU A 820 -28.47 -17.65 -2.38
CA LEU A 820 -27.92 -18.97 -2.68
C LEU A 820 -27.16 -19.60 -1.49
N LEU A 821 -27.11 -18.96 -0.33
CA LEU A 821 -26.45 -19.45 0.88
C LEU A 821 -24.95 -19.79 0.68
N MET A 822 -24.24 -19.01 -0.14
CA MET A 822 -22.82 -19.19 -0.43
C MET A 822 -21.93 -18.55 0.66
N ARG A 823 -22.02 -19.07 1.90
CA ARG A 823 -21.46 -18.44 3.11
C ARG A 823 -19.94 -18.25 3.14
N HIS A 824 -19.22 -19.11 2.43
CA HIS A 824 -17.75 -19.18 2.43
C HIS A 824 -17.05 -17.98 1.76
N ILE A 825 -17.79 -17.09 1.08
CA ILE A 825 -17.28 -15.84 0.46
C ILE A 825 -17.88 -14.57 1.06
N TRP A 826 -18.82 -14.66 2.02
CA TRP A 826 -19.57 -13.48 2.47
C TRP A 826 -18.67 -12.42 3.11
N ASP A 827 -17.68 -12.83 3.90
CA ASP A 827 -16.79 -11.89 4.61
C ASP A 827 -15.86 -11.16 3.63
N GLU A 828 -15.36 -11.85 2.61
CA GLU A 828 -14.57 -11.27 1.53
C GLU A 828 -15.38 -10.26 0.71
N LEU A 829 -16.62 -10.61 0.34
CA LEU A 829 -17.51 -9.70 -0.41
C LEU A 829 -17.83 -8.44 0.40
N ARG A 830 -18.16 -8.57 1.69
CA ARG A 830 -18.37 -7.44 2.62
C ARG A 830 -17.13 -6.55 2.73
N LEU A 831 -15.96 -7.16 2.89
CA LEU A 831 -14.70 -6.43 2.94
C LEU A 831 -14.47 -5.64 1.65
N MET A 832 -14.70 -6.24 0.48
CA MET A 832 -14.53 -5.54 -0.80
C MET A 832 -15.55 -4.42 -1.00
N ILE A 833 -16.80 -4.58 -0.56
CA ILE A 833 -17.80 -3.49 -0.54
C ILE A 833 -17.24 -2.31 0.26
N ILE A 834 -16.82 -2.53 1.50
CA ILE A 834 -16.31 -1.46 2.37
C ILE A 834 -15.01 -0.84 1.83
N LEU A 835 -14.07 -1.65 1.35
CA LEU A 835 -12.78 -1.14 0.86
C LEU A 835 -12.90 -0.31 -0.42
N SER A 836 -13.89 -0.60 -1.27
CA SER A 836 -14.10 0.09 -2.55
C SER A 836 -15.15 1.22 -2.49
N ALA A 837 -15.89 1.36 -1.38
CA ALA A 837 -16.95 2.35 -1.28
C ALA A 837 -16.42 3.80 -1.26
N GLU A 838 -17.12 4.66 -1.99
CA GLU A 838 -16.95 6.10 -2.04
C GLU A 838 -18.14 6.80 -1.38
N GLU A 839 -18.03 8.10 -1.10
CA GLU A 839 -19.09 8.83 -0.39
C GLU A 839 -20.44 8.79 -1.11
N LYS A 840 -20.44 8.73 -2.45
CA LYS A 840 -21.65 8.57 -3.26
C LYS A 840 -22.40 7.25 -3.01
N ASP A 841 -21.74 6.25 -2.43
CA ASP A 841 -22.28 4.93 -2.14
C ASP A 841 -22.89 4.84 -0.73
N PHE A 842 -23.03 5.96 -0.02
CA PHE A 842 -23.46 6.00 1.38
C PHE A 842 -24.83 5.31 1.60
N ASP A 843 -25.78 5.46 0.67
CA ASP A 843 -27.11 4.83 0.74
C ASP A 843 -26.99 3.30 0.78
N CYS A 844 -26.15 2.73 -0.09
CA CYS A 844 -25.96 1.28 -0.17
C CYS A 844 -25.38 0.71 1.14
N ILE A 845 -24.43 1.42 1.76
CA ILE A 845 -23.88 1.00 3.05
C ILE A 845 -24.92 1.19 4.16
N GLY A 846 -25.63 2.32 4.14
CA GLY A 846 -26.70 2.62 5.10
C GLY A 846 -27.77 1.54 5.12
N ASP A 847 -28.25 1.12 3.95
CA ASP A 847 -29.25 0.06 3.79
C ASP A 847 -28.76 -1.29 4.35
N LEU A 848 -27.52 -1.68 4.07
CA LEU A 848 -26.95 -2.91 4.63
C LEU A 848 -26.91 -2.87 6.16
N LEU A 849 -26.57 -1.72 6.76
CA LEU A 849 -26.51 -1.57 8.21
C LEU A 849 -27.89 -1.58 8.90
N GLN A 850 -29.00 -1.52 8.16
CA GLN A 850 -30.35 -1.69 8.72
C GLN A 850 -30.67 -3.15 9.04
N HIS A 851 -29.97 -4.11 8.43
CA HIS A 851 -30.15 -5.54 8.68
C HIS A 851 -29.19 -6.04 9.77
N ASP A 852 -29.71 -6.61 10.86
CA ASP A 852 -28.91 -7.00 12.05
C ASP A 852 -27.66 -7.85 11.71
N GLU A 853 -27.80 -8.89 10.88
CA GLU A 853 -26.69 -9.76 10.48
C GLU A 853 -25.57 -8.99 9.74
N GLU A 854 -25.95 -8.11 8.82
CA GLU A 854 -24.99 -7.34 8.03
C GLU A 854 -24.39 -6.19 8.85
N ARG A 855 -25.19 -5.56 9.70
CA ARG A 855 -24.74 -4.54 10.63
C ARG A 855 -23.60 -5.06 11.50
N ASP A 856 -23.79 -6.21 12.13
CA ASP A 856 -22.83 -6.78 13.07
C ASP A 856 -21.52 -7.21 12.36
N ALA A 857 -21.61 -7.61 11.08
CA ALA A 857 -20.45 -7.96 10.26
C ALA A 857 -19.70 -6.74 9.69
N LEU A 858 -20.41 -5.68 9.29
CA LEU A 858 -19.83 -4.49 8.66
C LEU A 858 -19.21 -3.51 9.66
N ILE A 859 -19.76 -3.39 10.87
CA ILE A 859 -19.25 -2.47 11.90
C ILE A 859 -17.74 -2.66 12.17
N PRO A 860 -17.24 -3.89 12.44
CA PRO A 860 -15.81 -4.13 12.64
C PRO A 860 -14.96 -3.77 11.41
N LEU A 861 -15.50 -3.99 10.20
CA LEU A 861 -14.80 -3.69 8.95
C LEU A 861 -14.65 -2.18 8.75
N ILE A 862 -15.73 -1.41 8.96
CA ILE A 862 -15.71 0.05 8.90
C ILE A 862 -14.75 0.59 9.95
N ALA A 863 -14.88 0.16 11.21
CA ALA A 863 -14.04 0.65 12.30
C ALA A 863 -12.54 0.37 12.07
N ARG A 864 -12.22 -0.83 11.58
CA ARG A 864 -10.84 -1.25 11.35
C ARG A 864 -10.23 -0.61 10.11
N TRP A 865 -10.96 -0.54 8.99
CA TRP A 865 -10.38 -0.24 7.68
C TRP A 865 -10.77 1.13 7.12
N ARG A 866 -12.00 1.59 7.40
CA ARG A 866 -12.57 2.81 6.82
C ARG A 866 -13.23 3.72 7.87
N PRO A 867 -12.56 4.05 9.00
CA PRO A 867 -13.17 4.88 10.05
C PRO A 867 -13.53 6.29 9.55
N GLU A 868 -12.95 6.74 8.45
CA GLU A 868 -13.30 8.01 7.82
C GLU A 868 -14.73 8.06 7.28
N ILE A 869 -15.39 6.92 7.00
CA ILE A 869 -16.80 6.88 6.56
C ILE A 869 -17.67 7.63 7.57
N ILE A 870 -17.51 7.34 8.86
CA ILE A 870 -18.34 8.00 9.88
C ILE A 870 -17.80 9.36 10.32
N ILE A 871 -16.59 9.77 9.92
CA ILE A 871 -15.97 11.04 10.38
C ILE A 871 -16.05 12.12 9.30
N PHE A 872 -15.94 11.73 8.02
CA PHE A 872 -15.80 12.66 6.89
C PHE A 872 -16.95 12.61 5.90
N TRP A 873 -17.67 11.49 5.75
CA TRP A 873 -18.80 11.45 4.82
C TRP A 873 -19.99 12.19 5.41
N LYS A 874 -20.43 13.22 4.70
CA LYS A 874 -21.50 14.13 5.12
C LYS A 874 -22.85 13.45 4.98
N GLU A 875 -23.08 12.78 3.85
CA GLU A 875 -24.37 12.15 3.55
C GLU A 875 -24.64 10.92 4.43
N PHE A 876 -23.60 10.19 4.81
CA PHE A 876 -23.74 9.01 5.67
C PHE A 876 -24.33 9.36 7.05
N GLN A 877 -23.87 10.44 7.68
CA GLN A 877 -24.36 10.82 9.01
C GLN A 877 -25.80 11.31 9.01
N SER A 878 -26.20 12.02 7.95
CA SER A 878 -27.54 12.60 7.83
C SER A 878 -28.62 11.53 7.69
N ASN A 879 -28.25 10.38 7.12
CA ASN A 879 -29.20 9.33 6.74
C ASN A 879 -29.12 8.07 7.62
N VAL A 880 -28.03 7.89 8.39
CA VAL A 880 -27.85 6.71 9.26
C VAL A 880 -28.27 7.00 10.71
N PRO A 881 -29.07 6.14 11.36
CA PRO A 881 -29.45 6.28 12.76
C PRO A 881 -28.26 6.48 13.73
N LEU A 882 -28.46 7.35 14.73
CA LEU A 882 -27.45 7.64 15.75
C LEU A 882 -26.98 6.38 16.50
N SER A 883 -27.86 5.39 16.68
CA SER A 883 -27.53 4.11 17.30
C SER A 883 -26.45 3.34 16.53
N ILE A 884 -26.50 3.35 15.19
CA ILE A 884 -25.51 2.68 14.35
C ILE A 884 -24.18 3.44 14.40
N ILE A 885 -24.22 4.78 14.32
CA ILE A 885 -23.02 5.62 14.49
C ILE A 885 -22.36 5.35 15.85
N HIS A 886 -23.16 5.20 16.90
CA HIS A 886 -22.68 4.86 18.23
C HIS A 886 -21.95 3.51 18.26
N LEU A 887 -22.52 2.47 17.63
CA LEU A 887 -21.88 1.15 17.58
C LEU A 887 -20.54 1.18 16.81
N ILE A 888 -20.48 1.86 15.66
CA ILE A 888 -19.22 2.00 14.90
C ILE A 888 -18.19 2.78 15.72
N ALA A 889 -18.60 3.88 16.37
CA ALA A 889 -17.71 4.64 17.23
C ALA A 889 -17.19 3.81 18.41
N ALA A 890 -18.04 2.99 19.06
CA ALA A 890 -17.60 2.11 20.13
C ALA A 890 -16.53 1.10 19.65
N GLU A 891 -16.70 0.55 18.45
CA GLU A 891 -15.73 -0.39 17.87
C GLU A 891 -14.41 0.30 17.49
N ILE A 892 -14.47 1.53 16.96
CA ILE A 892 -13.27 2.35 16.71
C ILE A 892 -12.53 2.63 18.03
N ASP A 893 -13.27 2.93 19.09
CA ASP A 893 -12.73 3.23 20.42
C ASP A 893 -11.87 2.07 20.96
N ASN A 894 -12.26 0.82 20.63
CA ASN A 894 -11.58 -0.40 21.03
C ASN A 894 -10.37 -0.75 20.14
N THR A 895 -10.40 -0.41 18.85
CA THR A 895 -9.47 -0.97 17.85
C THR A 895 -8.43 0.02 17.31
N ARG A 896 -8.69 1.34 17.34
CA ARG A 896 -7.89 2.34 16.61
C ARG A 896 -7.05 3.27 17.49
N TYR A 897 -6.83 2.91 18.75
CA TYR A 897 -6.05 3.73 19.68
C TYR A 897 -4.71 3.10 20.02
N LYS A 898 -3.65 3.92 19.95
CA LYS A 898 -2.30 3.53 20.34
C LYS A 898 -1.79 4.45 21.44
N ARG A 899 -1.18 3.87 22.47
CA ARG A 899 -0.51 4.64 23.52
C ARG A 899 0.77 5.26 22.95
N ILE A 900 0.91 6.58 23.06
CA ILE A 900 2.15 7.28 22.77
C ILE A 900 3.15 6.90 23.87
N GLN A 901 4.23 6.21 23.51
CA GLN A 901 5.31 5.89 24.44
C GLN A 901 6.14 7.15 24.72
N GLU A 902 6.53 7.39 25.97
CA GLU A 902 7.46 8.47 26.31
C GLU A 902 8.82 8.17 25.66
N VAL A 903 9.12 8.85 24.55
CA VAL A 903 10.47 8.82 23.95
C VAL A 903 11.36 9.78 24.75
N PRO A 904 12.58 9.39 25.16
CA PRO A 904 13.45 10.26 25.95
C PRO A 904 13.78 11.57 25.21
N ASN A 905 13.25 12.69 25.70
CA ASN A 905 13.58 14.13 25.57
C ASN A 905 14.20 14.75 24.30
N LYS A 906 14.55 14.02 23.23
CA LYS A 906 15.17 14.59 22.02
C LYS A 906 14.39 14.33 20.73
N TYR A 907 13.49 13.35 20.75
CA TYR A 907 12.67 12.92 19.61
C TYR A 907 11.20 12.71 20.01
N MET A 908 10.70 13.48 20.99
CA MET A 908 9.25 13.44 21.25
C MET A 908 8.53 13.78 19.94
N PRO A 909 7.57 12.95 19.50
CA PRO A 909 6.66 13.34 18.42
C PRO A 909 6.11 14.73 18.76
N ILE A 910 5.92 15.58 17.74
CA ILE A 910 5.43 16.94 17.91
C ILE A 910 3.92 16.85 18.19
N VAL A 911 3.60 16.28 19.34
CA VAL A 911 2.24 16.22 19.84
C VAL A 911 1.97 17.65 20.29
N ALA A 912 1.31 18.44 19.44
CA ALA A 912 0.95 19.86 19.64
C ALA A 912 -0.03 20.08 20.82
N LEU A 913 0.05 19.23 21.85
CA LEU A 913 -0.73 19.22 23.07
C LEU A 913 0.05 19.78 24.26
N LEU A 914 1.39 19.72 24.20
CA LEU A 914 2.31 20.19 25.23
C LEU A 914 2.98 21.49 24.81
N ASP A 915 3.27 22.33 25.79
CA ASP A 915 4.01 23.58 25.60
C ASP A 915 5.49 23.30 25.89
N GLU A 916 6.37 23.58 24.92
CA GLU A 916 7.81 23.41 25.08
C GLU A 916 8.45 24.65 25.73
N ASN A 917 9.36 24.45 26.69
CA ASN A 917 10.17 25.54 27.24
C ASN A 917 11.30 25.88 26.26
N VAL A 918 11.43 27.15 25.89
CA VAL A 918 12.42 27.62 24.91
C VAL A 918 13.06 28.93 25.37
N ASP A 919 14.38 28.91 25.58
CA ASP A 919 15.09 30.03 26.23
C ASP A 919 15.36 31.25 25.33
N ASN A 920 15.41 31.06 24.00
CA ASN A 920 15.95 32.08 23.07
C ASN A 920 14.89 32.88 22.30
N GLU A 921 13.64 32.41 22.26
CA GLU A 921 12.56 32.96 21.42
C GLU A 921 11.55 33.79 22.28
N ILE A 922 12.01 34.73 23.10
CA ILE A 922 11.17 35.35 24.14
C ILE A 922 10.25 36.45 23.56
N ILE A 923 8.94 36.21 23.48
CA ILE A 923 7.95 37.15 22.92
C ILE A 923 7.26 37.95 24.02
N SER A 924 6.87 39.20 23.75
CA SER A 924 6.06 40.01 24.67
C SER A 924 4.74 39.30 25.05
N GLU A 925 4.57 38.99 26.34
CA GLU A 925 3.41 38.27 26.88
C GLU A 925 2.10 38.99 26.59
N ARG A 926 2.10 40.33 26.66
CA ARG A 926 0.92 41.16 26.40
C ARG A 926 0.49 41.10 24.95
N ALA A 927 1.44 41.23 24.01
CA ALA A 927 1.16 41.16 22.58
C ALA A 927 0.68 39.76 22.19
N LEU A 928 1.36 38.74 22.70
CA LEU A 928 1.04 37.34 22.40
C LEU A 928 -0.34 36.94 22.93
N THR A 929 -0.68 37.30 24.17
CA THR A 929 -2.01 37.04 24.76
C THR A 929 -3.11 37.73 23.96
N LYS A 930 -2.91 38.99 23.53
CA LYS A 930 -3.90 39.72 22.71
C LYS A 930 -4.08 39.08 21.33
N TYR A 931 -3.05 38.43 20.79
CA TYR A 931 -3.12 37.79 19.48
C TYR A 931 -3.74 36.38 19.53
N LEU A 932 -3.47 35.63 20.61
CA LEU A 932 -3.94 34.25 20.79
C LEU A 932 -5.36 34.15 21.36
N CYS A 933 -5.89 35.22 21.96
CA CYS A 933 -7.24 35.30 22.53
C CYS A 933 -8.03 36.50 21.99
N HIS A 934 -9.36 36.38 21.94
CA HIS A 934 -10.27 37.48 21.67
C HIS A 934 -10.78 38.15 22.96
N PRO A 935 -11.12 39.45 22.93
CA PRO A 935 -11.71 40.13 24.10
C PRO A 935 -12.99 39.47 24.61
N GLY A 936 -13.77 38.85 23.73
CA GLY A 936 -15.00 38.13 24.04
C GLY A 936 -14.81 36.65 24.45
N ASP A 937 -13.58 36.16 24.53
CA ASP A 937 -13.31 34.79 25.01
C ASP A 937 -13.59 34.67 26.53
N ASP A 938 -13.99 33.48 26.96
CA ASP A 938 -14.24 33.17 28.37
C ASP A 938 -13.00 33.42 29.26
N GLU A 939 -13.21 33.85 30.50
CA GLU A 939 -12.11 34.14 31.42
C GLU A 939 -11.23 32.92 31.70
N THR A 940 -11.77 31.71 31.63
CA THR A 940 -10.99 30.48 31.74
C THR A 940 -9.97 30.38 30.62
N VAL A 941 -10.39 30.63 29.37
CA VAL A 941 -9.51 30.61 28.18
C VAL A 941 -8.42 31.66 28.33
N LYS A 942 -8.79 32.89 28.73
CA LYS A 942 -7.83 33.98 28.95
C LYS A 942 -6.83 33.67 30.07
N ASN A 943 -7.29 33.07 31.17
CA ASN A 943 -6.45 32.70 32.31
C ASN A 943 -5.49 31.56 31.98
N GLU A 944 -5.95 30.54 31.24
CA GLU A 944 -5.09 29.46 30.73
C GLU A 944 -4.08 29.99 29.72
N CYS A 945 -4.48 30.86 28.79
CA CYS A 945 -3.56 31.48 27.83
C CYS A 945 -2.48 32.30 28.54
N ARG A 946 -2.87 33.12 29.52
CA ARG A 946 -1.91 33.91 30.31
C ARG A 946 -0.91 33.02 31.04
N ARG A 947 -1.38 31.94 31.68
CA ARG A 947 -0.49 30.96 32.35
C ARG A 947 0.46 30.27 31.39
N ALA A 948 -0.04 29.81 30.23
CA ALA A 948 0.79 29.18 29.21
C ALA A 948 1.86 30.15 28.67
N VAL A 949 1.46 31.36 28.28
CA VAL A 949 2.36 32.40 27.77
C VAL A 949 3.41 32.81 28.81
N GLN A 950 3.03 32.89 30.10
CA GLN A 950 3.99 33.15 31.19
C GLN A 950 5.02 32.02 31.31
N SER A 951 4.57 30.76 31.24
CA SER A 951 5.46 29.59 31.30
C SER A 951 6.43 29.50 30.12
N TRP A 952 6.05 30.04 28.96
CA TRP A 952 6.90 30.06 27.77
C TRP A 952 8.14 30.95 27.95
N ASN A 953 8.08 31.93 28.84
CA ASN A 953 9.10 32.96 29.05
C ASN A 953 9.70 32.92 30.47
N SER A 954 9.40 31.89 31.26
CA SER A 954 9.77 31.76 32.69
C SER A 954 11.07 31.00 32.90
#